data_AF-A0A371F1H8-F1
#
_entry.id   AF-A0A371F1H8-F1
#
_cell.length_a   1.000
_cell.length_b   1.000
_cell.length_c   1.000
_cell.angle_alpha   90.00
_cell.angle_beta   90.00
_cell.angle_gamma   90.00
#
_symmetry.space_group_name_H-M   'P 1'
#
loop_
_entity.id
_entity.type
_entity.pdbx_description
1 polymer ?
#
loop_
_entity_poly.entity_id
_entity_poly.type
_entity_poly.pdbx_seq_one_letter_code
_entity_poly.pdbx_strand_id
1 'polypeptide(L)'
;MPCSSIGTRIKTRKRNIAAPLDPAAFSDAVVQIYLDNAGDLELIARSIESSDLNFSRYGDTFFEASFLNQQKTFIVSLLISVPWVVFTGGRTQPGTTKPDEGDRHPYSIIECEPTREVILPSVIYIQKILRRRPFLIKNLENVMRRFLQSLELFEENERKKLAIFTALAFSQKLSGLPPETVFQPLLKDNLVAKGLVLSFMTDFFKEYLIDNSLDDLISILKRGKIEDNLLDFFPPTKRSNETFSEHFGKEGLVALVEYNEKKIFEVKLKEMKSALTTQITEEADTAEVIETVKLRVRDAKLPDIEVVRVLWDVLMDAVQWSGKNQQQNANSALRQVKTWAELLNTFCTSGKLELELMYKVQMQCYEDAKLMKLFPEIIRSLYDQDVLAEDTILHWFRKGTNSKGRQTFVKALEPFVNWLEEAEEEDLSVNPSSIICKCKASIPTPLDAAYIRRAAHLADKSAGFTSPHPNFGCVLVAPTGAVAGEGYLYAQGTTAAEVQAVDAAGERCCGATAYLNMEPGDCHGDHSAVSALVQGGVERVVIGMRHPLQHLRGNAVRALRNQGLLVDLLGEDLTGNLIEDAQKECLLVNAPLICRAASRVPFSVLKYAMTLDGKIAASTGHASWISSKQSRNLVFELRGRSDAVIVGGNTVRRDNPRLTARHGGGHMPMRIVMTQTLDLPEEANLWDMSEVSTIVVTQRGARRSFQKLLASKGVEVVEFDILNPREVMEYFHARGYLSILWECGGTLAASAISSGVIHKVFAFVAPKIIGGKNAPSPVGDLGMVEMSQALNLIDVCYEQVGPDMLISGFLQPLPEMVPVIPSLDETFVVDPTVSPYESRIIFFYKTWDPYGVLSNFSPHSIQMPDENGDYVTWLSVEHYYQAHKFVGVDDPLAQDCVERIKSAKSPEEAARIGRSMQRQKPDLIRSDWENIKIDVMYRALRCKFSIYPHLNSMLLSTAGSVLVEASPHDLFWGGGREGEGLNYLGRLLMKLRSEFLGESSSSSESPSLTV
;
A
#
# COMPACT_ATOMS: atom_id res chain seq x y z
N MET A 1 60.24 36.49 -45.90
CA MET A 1 60.00 35.61 -47.07
C MET A 1 59.76 34.19 -46.57
N PRO A 2 58.87 33.38 -47.16
CA PRO A 2 57.43 33.58 -47.42
C PRO A 2 56.59 32.39 -46.84
N CYS A 3 55.36 32.59 -46.34
CA CYS A 3 54.01 32.46 -46.96
C CYS A 3 53.25 31.11 -46.79
N SER A 4 51.96 31.28 -46.43
CA SER A 4 50.73 30.50 -46.62
C SER A 4 50.59 29.81 -48.00
N SER A 5 49.70 28.85 -48.34
CA SER A 5 48.39 28.35 -47.86
C SER A 5 47.94 27.15 -48.74
N ILE A 6 47.16 26.22 -48.16
CA ILE A 6 46.02 25.44 -48.70
C ILE A 6 46.17 24.65 -50.02
N GLY A 7 45.98 23.33 -49.92
CA GLY A 7 45.62 22.42 -51.02
C GLY A 7 44.78 21.23 -50.52
N THR A 8 43.53 21.17 -50.95
CA THR A 8 42.45 20.25 -50.56
C THR A 8 42.74 18.78 -50.91
N ARG A 9 42.66 17.85 -49.96
CA ARG A 9 42.67 16.39 -50.23
C ARG A 9 41.24 15.83 -50.21
N ILE A 10 40.73 15.55 -51.41
CA ILE A 10 39.51 14.77 -51.67
C ILE A 10 39.74 13.34 -51.16
N LYS A 11 38.96 12.88 -50.18
CA LYS A 11 38.91 11.46 -49.78
C LYS A 11 37.97 10.70 -50.71
N THR A 12 38.52 9.89 -51.59
CA THR A 12 37.79 8.87 -52.36
C THR A 12 37.32 7.74 -51.43
N ARG A 13 36.00 7.50 -51.39
CA ARG A 13 35.34 6.36 -50.73
C ARG A 13 35.82 5.05 -51.39
N LYS A 14 36.51 4.18 -50.64
CA LYS A 14 36.68 2.78 -51.04
C LYS A 14 35.32 2.09 -50.99
N ARG A 15 34.79 1.69 -52.15
CA ARG A 15 33.68 0.73 -52.26
C ARG A 15 34.21 -0.62 -51.76
N ASN A 16 33.63 -1.13 -50.67
CA ASN A 16 33.86 -2.52 -50.25
C ASN A 16 33.24 -3.45 -51.30
N ILE A 17 34.07 -4.33 -51.86
CA ILE A 17 33.65 -5.44 -52.69
C ILE A 17 32.95 -6.44 -51.76
N ALA A 18 31.69 -6.76 -52.01
CA ALA A 18 30.92 -7.70 -51.20
C ALA A 18 31.41 -9.14 -51.45
N ALA A 19 31.99 -9.77 -50.43
CA ALA A 19 32.21 -11.21 -50.44
C ALA A 19 30.85 -11.95 -50.62
N PRO A 20 30.79 -13.08 -51.36
CA PRO A 20 29.56 -13.85 -51.51
C PRO A 20 28.91 -14.16 -50.15
N LEU A 21 27.58 -14.09 -50.09
CA LEU A 21 26.81 -14.55 -48.93
C LEU A 21 26.80 -16.07 -48.95
N ASP A 22 27.31 -16.70 -47.89
CA ASP A 22 27.20 -18.15 -47.68
C ASP A 22 26.60 -18.43 -46.29
N PRO A 23 25.26 -18.36 -46.16
CA PRO A 23 24.57 -18.64 -44.90
C PRO A 23 24.65 -20.12 -44.49
N ALA A 24 24.86 -21.03 -45.45
CA ALA A 24 24.96 -22.46 -45.18
C ALA A 24 26.22 -22.77 -44.37
N ALA A 25 27.37 -22.26 -44.82
CA ALA A 25 28.63 -22.42 -44.08
C ALA A 25 28.59 -21.81 -42.66
N PHE A 26 27.87 -20.69 -42.47
CA PHE A 26 27.66 -20.11 -41.14
C PHE A 26 26.79 -21.02 -40.26
N SER A 27 25.69 -21.54 -40.81
CA SER A 27 24.80 -22.48 -40.11
C SER A 27 25.54 -23.76 -39.73
N ASP A 28 26.31 -24.35 -40.64
CA ASP A 28 27.14 -25.54 -40.41
C ASP A 28 28.13 -25.30 -39.25
N ALA A 29 28.80 -24.15 -39.23
CA ALA A 29 29.73 -23.79 -38.17
C ALA A 29 29.04 -23.63 -36.80
N VAL A 30 27.82 -23.07 -36.77
CA VAL A 30 27.02 -22.99 -35.53
C VAL A 30 26.63 -24.38 -35.08
N VAL A 31 26.10 -25.22 -35.96
CA VAL A 31 25.72 -26.62 -35.66
C VAL A 31 26.93 -27.42 -35.15
N GLN A 32 28.10 -27.24 -35.76
CA GLN A 32 29.34 -27.88 -35.32
C GLN A 32 29.71 -27.48 -33.88
N ILE A 33 29.54 -26.21 -33.51
CA ILE A 33 29.78 -25.76 -32.12
C ILE A 33 28.84 -26.48 -31.14
N TYR A 34 27.57 -26.70 -31.49
CA TYR A 34 26.66 -27.44 -30.62
C TYR A 34 27.05 -28.92 -30.51
N LEU A 35 27.50 -29.54 -31.59
CA LEU A 35 27.98 -30.94 -31.60
C LEU A 35 29.26 -31.11 -30.78
N ASP A 36 30.23 -30.21 -30.97
CA ASP A 36 31.52 -30.24 -30.26
C ASP A 36 31.37 -30.11 -28.74
N ASN A 37 30.29 -29.48 -28.29
CA ASN A 37 29.98 -29.25 -26.88
C ASN A 37 28.86 -30.15 -26.34
N ALA A 38 28.45 -31.18 -27.09
CA ALA A 38 27.42 -32.16 -26.70
C ALA A 38 26.13 -31.53 -26.12
N GLY A 39 25.70 -30.37 -26.64
CA GLY A 39 24.48 -29.70 -26.18
C GLY A 39 24.57 -28.96 -24.84
N ASP A 40 25.75 -28.88 -24.19
CA ASP A 40 25.92 -28.07 -22.99
C ASP A 40 25.84 -26.58 -23.34
N LEU A 41 24.69 -25.98 -23.04
CA LEU A 41 24.38 -24.58 -23.39
C LEU A 41 25.36 -23.57 -22.76
N GLU A 42 26.04 -23.90 -21.66
CA GLU A 42 27.03 -23.02 -21.06
C GLU A 42 28.38 -23.07 -21.80
N LEU A 43 28.83 -24.27 -22.20
CA LEU A 43 30.03 -24.43 -23.02
C LEU A 43 29.81 -23.91 -24.46
N ILE A 44 28.61 -24.09 -25.00
CA ILE A 44 28.20 -23.53 -26.30
C ILE A 44 28.25 -22.00 -26.26
N ALA A 45 27.73 -21.37 -25.19
CA ALA A 45 27.79 -19.92 -25.04
C ALA A 45 29.24 -19.40 -25.04
N ARG A 46 30.15 -20.07 -24.32
CA ARG A 46 31.59 -19.70 -24.30
C ARG A 46 32.24 -19.88 -25.66
N SER A 47 31.93 -20.97 -26.37
CA SER A 47 32.47 -21.26 -27.71
C SER A 47 31.99 -20.23 -28.75
N ILE A 48 30.72 -19.86 -28.71
CA ILE A 48 30.13 -18.80 -29.55
C ILE A 48 30.74 -17.44 -29.26
N GLU A 49 31.04 -17.14 -28.00
CA GLU A 49 31.73 -15.91 -27.62
C GLU A 49 33.15 -15.84 -28.18
N SER A 50 33.89 -16.95 -28.15
CA SER A 50 35.26 -17.03 -28.69
C SER A 50 35.34 -17.20 -30.21
N SER A 51 34.21 -17.43 -30.89
CA SER A 51 34.19 -17.67 -32.33
C SER A 51 34.33 -16.39 -33.17
N ASP A 52 35.01 -16.49 -34.31
CA ASP A 52 35.13 -15.42 -35.32
C ASP A 52 33.90 -15.31 -36.24
N LEU A 53 32.77 -15.92 -35.83
CA LEU A 53 31.52 -15.94 -36.61
C LEU A 53 30.94 -14.53 -36.77
N ASN A 54 30.51 -14.20 -37.99
CA ASN A 54 29.98 -12.87 -38.32
C ASN A 54 28.49 -12.72 -38.00
N PHE A 55 28.18 -12.58 -36.71
CA PHE A 55 26.81 -12.37 -36.20
C PHE A 55 26.14 -11.10 -36.72
N SER A 56 26.91 -10.09 -37.14
CA SER A 56 26.36 -8.85 -37.73
C SER A 56 25.72 -9.12 -39.10
N ARG A 57 26.26 -10.08 -39.86
CA ARG A 57 25.78 -10.44 -41.19
C ARG A 57 24.77 -11.59 -41.18
N TYR A 58 24.89 -12.54 -40.25
CA TYR A 58 24.12 -13.80 -40.22
C TYR A 58 23.33 -14.01 -38.92
N GLY A 59 22.96 -12.93 -38.23
CA GLY A 59 22.20 -12.98 -36.97
C GLY A 59 20.83 -13.68 -37.10
N ASP A 60 20.13 -13.50 -38.22
CA ASP A 60 18.87 -14.22 -38.49
C ASP A 60 19.14 -15.74 -38.59
N THR A 61 20.16 -16.12 -39.38
CA THR A 61 20.56 -17.52 -39.58
C THR A 61 20.99 -18.19 -38.27
N PHE A 62 21.62 -17.45 -37.35
CA PHE A 62 21.97 -17.95 -36.03
C PHE A 62 20.75 -18.38 -35.20
N PHE A 63 19.72 -17.53 -35.14
CA PHE A 63 18.49 -17.88 -34.42
C PHE A 63 17.70 -18.95 -35.17
N GLU A 64 17.62 -18.90 -36.50
CA GLU A 64 16.96 -19.95 -37.29
C GLU A 64 17.62 -21.32 -37.05
N ALA A 65 18.96 -21.42 -37.04
CA ALA A 65 19.66 -22.66 -36.73
C ALA A 65 19.49 -23.13 -35.27
N SER A 66 19.25 -22.20 -34.33
CA SER A 66 19.00 -22.53 -32.92
C SER A 66 17.58 -23.06 -32.68
N PHE A 67 16.61 -22.60 -33.47
CA PHE A 67 15.20 -23.01 -33.35
C PHE A 67 14.79 -24.14 -34.30
N LEU A 68 15.42 -24.24 -35.46
CA LEU A 68 15.06 -25.15 -36.55
C LEU A 68 16.26 -26.01 -36.96
N ASN A 69 15.96 -27.19 -37.51
CA ASN A 69 16.94 -27.94 -38.28
C ASN A 69 17.17 -27.30 -39.68
N GLN A 70 18.32 -27.53 -40.31
CA GLN A 70 18.78 -26.90 -41.56
C GLN A 70 17.75 -26.92 -42.70
N GLN A 71 17.01 -28.02 -42.86
CA GLN A 71 16.01 -28.17 -43.92
C GLN A 71 14.75 -27.32 -43.69
N LYS A 72 14.30 -27.16 -42.43
CA LYS A 72 13.20 -26.24 -42.06
C LYS A 72 13.64 -24.78 -42.15
N THR A 73 14.89 -24.47 -41.83
CA THR A 73 15.50 -23.14 -42.07
C THR A 73 15.40 -22.76 -43.54
N PHE A 74 15.70 -23.69 -44.45
CA PHE A 74 15.59 -23.47 -45.90
C PHE A 74 14.14 -23.26 -46.35
N ILE A 75 13.18 -24.06 -45.85
CA ILE A 75 11.75 -23.95 -46.21
C ILE A 75 11.15 -22.63 -45.72
N VAL A 76 11.38 -22.26 -44.45
CA VAL A 76 10.88 -21.00 -43.88
C VAL A 76 11.53 -19.79 -44.56
N SER A 77 12.83 -19.85 -44.86
CA SER A 77 13.55 -18.79 -45.58
C SER A 77 13.08 -18.63 -47.04
N LEU A 78 12.81 -19.73 -47.76
CA LEU A 78 12.42 -19.71 -49.18
C LEU A 78 10.99 -19.17 -49.37
N LEU A 79 10.06 -19.54 -48.51
CA LEU A 79 8.65 -19.10 -48.57
C LEU A 79 8.46 -17.62 -48.25
N ILE A 80 9.39 -17.01 -47.50
CA ILE A 80 9.30 -15.62 -47.03
C ILE A 80 10.05 -14.65 -47.96
N SER A 81 11.07 -15.15 -48.69
CA SER A 81 11.92 -14.33 -49.58
C SER A 81 11.30 -14.06 -50.96
N VAL A 82 10.27 -14.82 -51.37
CA VAL A 82 9.65 -14.70 -52.71
C VAL A 82 8.12 -14.65 -52.59
N PRO A 83 7.49 -13.46 -52.65
CA PRO A 83 6.04 -13.33 -52.44
C PRO A 83 5.15 -13.95 -53.54
N TRP A 84 5.74 -14.40 -54.66
CA TRP A 84 5.03 -14.80 -55.89
C TRP A 84 5.26 -16.24 -56.34
N VAL A 85 5.93 -17.10 -55.56
CA VAL A 85 5.90 -18.55 -55.84
C VAL A 85 4.69 -19.13 -55.13
N VAL A 86 3.52 -18.84 -55.70
CA VAL A 86 2.41 -19.79 -55.69
C VAL A 86 3.01 -21.09 -56.21
N PHE A 87 2.97 -22.18 -55.43
CA PHE A 87 2.95 -23.50 -56.04
C PHE A 87 1.72 -23.48 -56.96
N THR A 88 1.96 -23.20 -58.24
CA THR A 88 1.00 -23.43 -59.32
C THR A 88 0.83 -24.93 -59.44
N GLY A 89 -0.01 -25.46 -58.55
CA GLY A 89 -0.29 -26.86 -58.37
C GLY A 89 -1.21 -27.01 -57.19
N GLY A 90 -2.52 -26.98 -57.46
CA GLY A 90 -3.55 -27.22 -56.47
C GLY A 90 -3.31 -28.53 -55.71
N ARG A 91 -3.76 -28.55 -54.45
CA ARG A 91 -3.80 -29.69 -53.52
C ARG A 91 -4.74 -30.83 -53.99
N THR A 92 -4.64 -31.23 -55.24
CA THR A 92 -5.42 -32.33 -55.82
C THR A 92 -4.54 -33.15 -56.76
N GLN A 93 -3.59 -33.91 -56.22
CA GLN A 93 -3.13 -35.17 -56.82
C GLN A 93 -2.39 -36.00 -55.74
N PRO A 94 -2.64 -37.33 -55.65
CA PRO A 94 -1.89 -38.20 -54.76
C PRO A 94 -0.50 -38.44 -55.33
N GLY A 95 0.56 -38.08 -54.59
CA GLY A 95 1.93 -38.45 -54.98
C GLY A 95 3.06 -37.44 -54.70
N THR A 96 2.82 -36.31 -54.03
CA THR A 96 3.94 -35.46 -53.55
C THR A 96 4.46 -35.99 -52.22
N THR A 97 5.51 -36.81 -52.30
CA THR A 97 6.29 -37.25 -51.14
C THR A 97 6.97 -36.06 -50.46
N LYS A 98 6.90 -36.01 -49.12
CA LYS A 98 7.81 -35.21 -48.27
C LYS A 98 9.24 -35.44 -48.82
N PRO A 99 10.05 -34.39 -49.10
CA PRO A 99 11.46 -34.62 -49.38
C PRO A 99 12.10 -35.30 -48.17
N ASP A 100 12.95 -36.31 -48.42
CA ASP A 100 13.59 -37.14 -47.40
C ASP A 100 14.22 -36.28 -46.28
N GLU A 101 13.98 -36.69 -45.03
CA GLU A 101 14.48 -36.04 -43.82
C GLU A 101 16.01 -36.17 -43.76
N GLY A 102 16.72 -35.05 -43.89
CA GLY A 102 18.15 -35.01 -43.61
C GLY A 102 18.43 -35.18 -42.10
N ASP A 103 19.63 -35.66 -41.77
CA ASP A 103 20.03 -35.93 -40.38
C ASP A 103 19.79 -34.72 -39.47
N ARG A 104 19.12 -34.99 -38.34
CA ARG A 104 18.63 -33.98 -37.39
C ARG A 104 19.68 -33.64 -36.35
N HIS A 105 19.88 -32.36 -36.08
CA HIS A 105 20.70 -31.95 -34.95
C HIS A 105 19.87 -31.95 -33.64
N PRO A 106 20.24 -32.74 -32.61
CA PRO A 106 19.36 -33.11 -31.49
C PRO A 106 19.07 -31.98 -30.49
N TYR A 107 19.77 -30.85 -30.55
CA TYR A 107 19.68 -29.76 -29.55
C TYR A 107 18.81 -28.57 -30.01
N SER A 108 17.95 -28.75 -31.01
CA SER A 108 17.02 -27.71 -31.48
C SER A 108 15.82 -27.55 -30.53
N ILE A 109 15.36 -26.31 -30.33
CA ILE A 109 14.16 -26.02 -29.51
C ILE A 109 12.92 -26.76 -30.03
N ILE A 110 12.83 -27.04 -31.34
CA ILE A 110 11.68 -27.76 -31.89
C ILE A 110 11.77 -29.28 -31.72
N GLU A 111 12.96 -29.86 -31.56
CA GLU A 111 13.13 -31.31 -31.35
C GLU A 111 13.05 -31.72 -29.86
N CYS A 112 13.03 -30.76 -28.93
CA CYS A 112 12.95 -31.03 -27.48
C CYS A 112 11.51 -31.33 -27.00
N GLU A 113 11.31 -31.83 -25.77
CA GLU A 113 9.96 -32.08 -25.23
C GLU A 113 9.16 -30.76 -25.08
N PRO A 114 7.83 -30.75 -25.33
CA PRO A 114 6.98 -29.56 -25.23
C PRO A 114 6.65 -29.19 -23.78
N THR A 115 7.69 -29.03 -22.96
CA THR A 115 7.63 -28.78 -21.52
C THR A 115 8.54 -27.61 -21.15
N ARG A 116 8.10 -26.82 -20.17
CA ARG A 116 8.82 -25.66 -19.65
C ARG A 116 10.24 -25.98 -19.20
N GLU A 117 10.42 -27.09 -18.48
CA GLU A 117 11.69 -27.51 -17.86
C GLU A 117 12.79 -27.70 -18.91
N VAL A 118 12.40 -28.16 -20.10
CA VAL A 118 13.31 -28.47 -21.21
C VAL A 118 13.59 -27.22 -22.07
N ILE A 119 12.62 -26.32 -22.22
CA ILE A 119 12.73 -25.12 -23.07
C ILE A 119 13.39 -23.94 -22.34
N LEU A 120 13.14 -23.79 -21.03
CA LEU A 120 13.65 -22.67 -20.21
C LEU A 120 15.18 -22.50 -20.26
N PRO A 121 16.01 -23.56 -20.19
CA PRO A 121 17.46 -23.44 -20.34
C PRO A 121 17.88 -22.74 -21.65
N SER A 122 17.20 -23.04 -22.76
CA SER A 122 17.44 -22.42 -24.07
C SER A 122 17.08 -20.93 -24.09
N VAL A 123 16.00 -20.53 -23.38
CA VAL A 123 15.61 -19.13 -23.22
C VAL A 123 16.65 -18.36 -22.41
N ILE A 124 17.12 -18.93 -21.30
CA ILE A 124 18.18 -18.33 -20.46
C ILE A 124 19.49 -18.20 -21.24
N TYR A 125 19.84 -19.21 -22.03
CA TYR A 125 20.98 -19.19 -22.92
C TYR A 125 20.88 -18.04 -23.95
N ILE A 126 19.76 -17.91 -24.66
CA ILE A 126 19.53 -16.82 -25.61
C ILE A 126 19.60 -15.46 -24.91
N GLN A 127 19.04 -15.34 -23.70
CA GLN A 127 19.13 -14.12 -22.89
C GLN A 127 20.60 -13.74 -22.58
N LYS A 128 21.45 -14.72 -22.23
CA LYS A 128 22.90 -14.49 -22.02
C LYS A 128 23.58 -13.97 -23.29
N ILE A 129 23.29 -14.56 -24.45
CA ILE A 129 23.84 -14.12 -25.75
C ILE A 129 23.41 -12.67 -26.06
N LEU A 130 22.13 -12.35 -25.88
CA LEU A 130 21.59 -11.02 -26.17
C LEU A 130 22.11 -9.94 -25.22
N ARG A 131 22.34 -10.25 -23.94
CA ARG A 131 22.97 -9.30 -23.01
C ARG A 131 24.37 -8.89 -23.47
N ARG A 132 25.12 -9.82 -24.07
CA ARG A 132 26.48 -9.57 -24.59
C ARG A 132 26.50 -9.01 -25.99
N ARG A 133 25.48 -9.29 -26.81
CA ARG A 133 25.31 -8.80 -28.19
C ARG A 133 23.92 -8.20 -28.40
N PRO A 134 23.61 -7.00 -27.85
CA PRO A 134 22.26 -6.42 -27.91
C PRO A 134 21.75 -6.14 -29.34
N PHE A 135 22.64 -5.94 -30.31
CA PHE A 135 22.23 -5.73 -31.71
C PHE A 135 21.47 -6.94 -32.30
N LEU A 136 21.65 -8.15 -31.75
CA LEU A 136 20.96 -9.37 -32.17
C LEU A 136 19.48 -9.42 -31.77
N ILE A 137 19.00 -8.50 -30.92
CA ILE A 137 17.57 -8.42 -30.54
C ILE A 137 16.71 -8.26 -31.80
N LYS A 138 17.15 -7.44 -32.77
CA LYS A 138 16.40 -7.24 -34.02
C LYS A 138 16.32 -8.50 -34.87
N ASN A 139 17.38 -9.32 -34.86
CA ASN A 139 17.41 -10.59 -35.57
C ASN A 139 16.46 -11.61 -34.92
N LEU A 140 16.46 -11.71 -33.58
CA LEU A 140 15.50 -12.57 -32.88
C LEU A 140 14.05 -12.13 -33.12
N GLU A 141 13.79 -10.82 -33.09
CA GLU A 141 12.48 -10.25 -33.44
C GLU A 141 12.06 -10.69 -34.85
N ASN A 142 12.95 -10.57 -35.85
CA ASN A 142 12.66 -10.98 -37.22
C ASN A 142 12.32 -12.47 -37.32
N VAL A 143 13.09 -13.34 -36.66
CA VAL A 143 12.89 -14.79 -36.70
C VAL A 143 11.59 -15.19 -36.00
N MET A 144 11.31 -14.63 -34.82
CA MET A 144 10.05 -14.84 -34.11
C MET A 144 8.84 -14.45 -34.97
N ARG A 145 8.91 -13.30 -35.67
CA ARG A 145 7.86 -12.87 -36.59
C ARG A 145 7.64 -13.86 -37.74
N ARG A 146 8.72 -14.39 -38.32
CA ARG A 146 8.65 -15.39 -39.41
C ARG A 146 8.00 -16.70 -38.95
N PHE A 147 8.32 -17.16 -37.74
CA PHE A 147 7.72 -18.37 -37.18
C PHE A 147 6.23 -18.18 -36.89
N LEU A 148 5.85 -17.09 -36.24
CA LEU A 148 4.45 -16.80 -35.93
C LEU A 148 3.61 -16.52 -37.19
N GLN A 149 4.22 -15.96 -38.24
CA GLN A 149 3.58 -15.83 -39.55
C GLN A 149 3.31 -17.18 -40.24
N SER A 150 4.08 -18.21 -39.88
CA SER A 150 4.12 -19.50 -40.58
C SER A 150 3.62 -20.65 -39.70
N LEU A 151 2.78 -20.36 -38.69
CA LEU A 151 2.25 -21.36 -37.73
C LEU A 151 1.60 -22.58 -38.41
N GLU A 152 1.05 -22.42 -39.61
CA GLU A 152 0.44 -23.52 -40.38
C GLU A 152 1.42 -24.59 -40.86
N LEU A 153 2.72 -24.30 -40.86
CA LEU A 153 3.78 -25.23 -41.27
C LEU A 153 4.31 -26.09 -40.12
N PHE A 154 3.95 -25.75 -38.88
CA PHE A 154 4.38 -26.44 -37.66
C PHE A 154 3.32 -27.45 -37.24
N GLU A 155 3.73 -28.60 -36.71
CA GLU A 155 2.80 -29.57 -36.11
C GLU A 155 2.28 -29.07 -34.73
N GLU A 156 1.28 -29.74 -34.16
CA GLU A 156 0.64 -29.30 -32.91
C GLU A 156 1.62 -29.15 -31.74
N ASN A 157 2.46 -30.17 -31.51
CA ASN A 157 3.49 -30.12 -30.47
C ASN A 157 4.55 -29.05 -30.76
N GLU A 158 4.84 -28.75 -32.01
CA GLU A 158 5.83 -27.72 -32.39
C GLU A 158 5.27 -26.32 -32.13
N ARG A 159 4.00 -26.09 -32.45
CA ARG A 159 3.30 -24.84 -32.10
C ARG A 159 3.27 -24.61 -30.59
N LYS A 160 3.03 -25.66 -29.81
CA LYS A 160 3.07 -25.62 -28.35
C LYS A 160 4.45 -25.23 -27.82
N LYS A 161 5.54 -25.80 -28.37
CA LYS A 161 6.92 -25.41 -28.03
C LYS A 161 7.19 -23.94 -28.34
N LEU A 162 6.72 -23.44 -29.49
CA LEU A 162 6.83 -22.03 -29.84
C LEU A 162 6.05 -21.13 -28.88
N ALA A 163 4.86 -21.54 -28.44
CA ALA A 163 4.05 -20.80 -27.47
C ALA A 163 4.76 -20.72 -26.11
N ILE A 164 5.28 -21.85 -25.61
CA ILE A 164 6.06 -21.91 -24.35
C ILE A 164 7.30 -21.03 -24.44
N PHE A 165 8.07 -21.15 -25.53
CA PHE A 165 9.26 -20.31 -25.74
C PHE A 165 8.89 -18.82 -25.72
N THR A 166 7.83 -18.43 -26.43
CA THR A 166 7.39 -17.03 -26.54
C THR A 166 6.96 -16.49 -25.17
N ALA A 167 6.23 -17.29 -24.38
CA ALA A 167 5.82 -16.94 -23.02
C ALA A 167 7.04 -16.74 -22.10
N LEU A 168 7.97 -17.69 -22.10
CA LEU A 168 9.19 -17.61 -21.30
C LEU A 168 10.10 -16.46 -21.74
N ALA A 169 10.22 -16.19 -23.04
CA ALA A 169 11.02 -15.07 -23.54
C ALA A 169 10.50 -13.73 -23.01
N PHE A 170 9.18 -13.54 -22.97
CA PHE A 170 8.60 -12.34 -22.41
C PHE A 170 8.64 -12.29 -20.87
N SER A 171 8.38 -13.42 -20.20
CA SER A 171 8.44 -13.50 -18.73
C SER A 171 9.85 -13.24 -18.20
N GLN A 172 10.89 -13.79 -18.85
CA GLN A 172 12.29 -13.56 -18.51
C GLN A 172 12.79 -12.16 -18.93
N LYS A 173 11.90 -11.29 -19.44
CA LYS A 173 12.21 -9.93 -19.91
C LYS A 173 13.41 -9.91 -20.84
N LEU A 174 13.42 -10.83 -21.80
CA LEU A 174 14.49 -11.00 -22.76
C LEU A 174 14.71 -9.65 -23.48
N SER A 175 15.92 -9.10 -23.30
CA SER A 175 16.20 -7.66 -23.40
C SER A 175 15.55 -7.00 -24.61
N GLY A 176 14.57 -6.13 -24.38
CA GLY A 176 14.02 -5.24 -25.40
C GLY A 176 13.25 -5.90 -26.56
N LEU A 177 12.88 -7.19 -26.50
CA LEU A 177 12.06 -7.81 -27.53
C LEU A 177 10.67 -7.13 -27.60
N PRO A 178 10.26 -6.53 -28.74
CA PRO A 178 9.04 -5.72 -28.81
C PRO A 178 7.77 -6.59 -29.00
N PRO A 179 6.82 -6.63 -28.04
CA PRO A 179 5.60 -7.42 -28.16
C PRO A 179 4.74 -7.03 -29.37
N GLU A 180 4.67 -5.74 -29.70
CA GLU A 180 3.91 -5.21 -30.83
C GLU A 180 4.26 -5.90 -32.15
N THR A 181 5.55 -6.03 -32.46
CA THR A 181 5.94 -6.58 -33.76
C THR A 181 5.93 -8.10 -33.75
N VAL A 182 6.17 -8.74 -32.60
CA VAL A 182 6.15 -10.20 -32.43
C VAL A 182 4.73 -10.75 -32.52
N PHE A 183 3.74 -10.12 -31.89
CA PHE A 183 2.35 -10.60 -31.95
C PHE A 183 1.61 -10.24 -33.24
N GLN A 184 2.05 -9.18 -33.95
CA GLN A 184 1.42 -8.74 -35.21
C GLN A 184 1.07 -9.86 -36.22
N PRO A 185 1.93 -10.87 -36.48
CA PRO A 185 1.62 -11.93 -37.44
C PRO A 185 0.44 -12.83 -37.05
N LEU A 186 0.09 -12.89 -35.76
CA LEU A 186 -1.03 -13.67 -35.25
C LEU A 186 -2.40 -13.08 -35.63
N LEU A 187 -2.44 -11.81 -36.04
CA LEU A 187 -3.66 -11.12 -36.44
C LEU A 187 -4.05 -11.38 -37.92
N LYS A 188 -3.39 -12.32 -38.62
CA LYS A 188 -3.71 -12.64 -40.01
C LYS A 188 -4.93 -13.56 -40.12
N ASP A 189 -5.91 -13.13 -40.92
CA ASP A 189 -7.21 -13.82 -41.10
C ASP A 189 -7.12 -15.32 -41.41
N ASN A 190 -6.16 -15.75 -42.24
CA ASN A 190 -5.98 -17.15 -42.60
C ASN A 190 -5.61 -18.04 -41.39
N LEU A 191 -4.76 -17.55 -40.48
CA LEU A 191 -4.35 -18.32 -39.30
C LEU A 191 -5.47 -18.37 -38.25
N VAL A 192 -6.19 -17.25 -38.09
CA VAL A 192 -7.35 -17.13 -37.20
C VAL A 192 -8.48 -18.04 -37.66
N ALA A 193 -8.82 -18.05 -38.95
CA ALA A 193 -9.90 -18.88 -39.51
C ALA A 193 -9.66 -20.38 -39.30
N LYS A 194 -8.40 -20.82 -39.26
CA LYS A 194 -7.99 -22.21 -39.00
C LYS A 194 -7.94 -22.57 -37.50
N GLY A 195 -8.16 -21.61 -36.60
CA GLY A 195 -8.09 -21.81 -35.14
C GLY A 195 -6.68 -21.98 -34.58
N LEU A 196 -5.64 -21.79 -35.39
CA LEU A 196 -4.24 -21.97 -34.97
C LEU A 196 -3.80 -20.90 -33.97
N VAL A 197 -4.31 -19.68 -34.13
CA VAL A 197 -4.02 -18.54 -33.25
C VAL A 197 -4.60 -18.74 -31.85
N LEU A 198 -5.86 -19.19 -31.77
CA LEU A 198 -6.52 -19.47 -30.49
C LEU A 198 -5.76 -20.53 -29.67
N SER A 199 -5.37 -21.63 -30.32
CA SER A 199 -4.57 -22.70 -29.69
C SER A 199 -3.22 -22.15 -29.19
N PHE A 200 -2.49 -21.42 -30.05
CA PHE A 200 -1.20 -20.84 -29.67
C PHE A 200 -1.31 -19.85 -28.49
N MET A 201 -2.28 -18.94 -28.53
CA MET A 201 -2.46 -17.93 -27.47
C MET A 201 -2.91 -18.56 -26.15
N THR A 202 -3.69 -19.65 -26.21
CA THR A 202 -4.09 -20.40 -25.01
C THR A 202 -2.87 -21.01 -24.32
N ASP A 203 -1.99 -21.70 -25.06
CA ASP A 203 -0.76 -22.26 -24.52
C ASP A 203 0.18 -21.16 -24.00
N PHE A 204 0.26 -20.03 -24.71
CA PHE A 204 1.03 -18.86 -24.30
C PHE A 204 0.53 -18.27 -22.96
N PHE A 205 -0.78 -18.08 -22.79
CA PHE A 205 -1.35 -17.55 -21.54
C PHE A 205 -1.12 -18.48 -20.36
N LYS A 206 -1.34 -19.79 -20.54
CA LYS A 206 -1.12 -20.79 -19.50
C LYS A 206 0.33 -20.77 -19.03
N GLU A 207 1.28 -20.72 -19.96
CA GLU A 207 2.70 -20.70 -19.61
C GLU A 207 3.15 -19.36 -18.98
N TYR A 208 2.66 -18.23 -19.49
CA TYR A 208 3.06 -16.90 -19.00
C TYR A 208 2.56 -16.65 -17.57
N LEU A 209 1.36 -17.10 -17.23
CA LEU A 209 0.75 -16.89 -15.91
C LEU A 209 1.33 -17.79 -14.80
N ILE A 210 2.25 -18.70 -15.11
CA ILE A 210 2.95 -19.50 -14.08
C ILE A 210 3.84 -18.60 -13.21
N ASP A 211 4.55 -17.64 -13.82
CA ASP A 211 5.50 -16.75 -13.12
C ASP A 211 5.00 -15.30 -12.96
N ASN A 212 3.96 -14.90 -13.69
CA ASN A 212 3.55 -13.51 -13.82
C ASN A 212 2.08 -13.34 -13.44
N SER A 213 1.74 -12.15 -12.95
CA SER A 213 0.36 -11.82 -12.62
C SER A 213 -0.50 -11.60 -13.87
N LEU A 214 -1.83 -11.59 -13.70
CA LEU A 214 -2.75 -11.19 -14.76
C LEU A 214 -2.46 -9.75 -15.24
N ASP A 215 -2.12 -8.84 -14.32
CA ASP A 215 -1.78 -7.45 -14.66
C ASP A 215 -0.55 -7.37 -15.57
N ASP A 216 0.46 -8.22 -15.35
CA ASP A 216 1.62 -8.33 -16.23
C ASP A 216 1.23 -8.86 -17.63
N LEU A 217 0.28 -9.81 -17.69
CA LEU A 217 -0.24 -10.34 -18.95
C LEU A 217 -1.01 -9.26 -19.72
N ILE A 218 -1.89 -8.51 -19.05
CA ILE A 218 -2.63 -7.40 -19.67
C ILE A 218 -1.66 -6.30 -20.13
N SER A 219 -0.63 -5.99 -19.35
CA SER A 219 0.41 -5.02 -19.71
C SER A 219 1.16 -5.41 -20.99
N ILE A 220 1.50 -6.69 -21.14
CA ILE A 220 2.17 -7.14 -22.36
C ILE A 220 1.24 -7.17 -23.58
N LEU A 221 -0.03 -7.52 -23.40
CA LEU A 221 -1.06 -7.47 -24.44
C LEU A 221 -1.33 -6.03 -24.90
N LYS A 222 -1.33 -5.06 -23.97
CA LYS A 222 -1.41 -3.61 -24.24
C LYS A 222 -0.22 -3.14 -25.08
N ARG A 223 1.00 -3.48 -24.65
CA ARG A 223 2.24 -3.21 -25.42
C ARG A 223 2.25 -3.93 -26.77
N GLY A 224 1.54 -5.05 -26.87
CA GLY A 224 1.31 -5.81 -28.08
C GLY A 224 0.24 -5.24 -29.00
N LYS A 225 -0.56 -4.27 -28.55
CA LYS A 225 -1.74 -3.72 -29.24
C LYS A 225 -2.78 -4.78 -29.62
N ILE A 226 -2.94 -5.81 -28.78
CA ILE A 226 -3.86 -6.94 -29.00
C ILE A 226 -4.87 -7.14 -27.86
N GLU A 227 -4.77 -6.36 -26.78
CA GLU A 227 -5.66 -6.46 -25.61
C GLU A 227 -7.13 -6.12 -25.92
N ASP A 228 -7.40 -5.22 -26.87
CA ASP A 228 -8.76 -4.88 -27.31
C ASP A 228 -9.36 -5.92 -28.26
N ASN A 229 -8.51 -6.80 -28.81
CA ASN A 229 -8.84 -7.70 -29.91
C ASN A 229 -8.78 -9.18 -29.48
N LEU A 230 -9.01 -9.49 -28.20
CA LEU A 230 -8.90 -10.88 -27.70
C LEU A 230 -9.92 -11.82 -28.37
N LEU A 231 -11.11 -11.31 -28.71
CA LEU A 231 -12.10 -12.05 -29.49
C LEU A 231 -11.63 -12.34 -30.92
N ASP A 232 -10.72 -11.54 -31.47
CA ASP A 232 -10.21 -11.75 -32.82
C ASP A 232 -9.32 -12.98 -32.95
N PHE A 233 -8.86 -13.57 -31.84
CA PHE A 233 -8.16 -14.86 -31.85
C PHE A 233 -9.08 -16.02 -32.23
N PHE A 234 -10.40 -15.86 -32.03
CA PHE A 234 -11.39 -16.88 -32.36
C PHE A 234 -11.68 -16.84 -33.87
N PRO A 235 -11.90 -18.02 -34.50
CA PRO A 235 -12.43 -18.08 -35.85
C PRO A 235 -13.70 -17.23 -35.98
N PRO A 236 -13.93 -16.52 -37.11
CA PRO A 236 -15.06 -15.60 -37.26
C PRO A 236 -16.44 -16.20 -36.93
N THR A 237 -16.62 -17.50 -37.16
CA THR A 237 -17.86 -18.24 -36.87
C THR A 237 -18.10 -18.51 -35.37
N LYS A 238 -17.11 -18.28 -34.50
CA LYS A 238 -17.14 -18.60 -33.07
C LYS A 238 -16.87 -17.37 -32.19
N ARG A 239 -16.97 -16.16 -32.71
CA ARG A 239 -16.71 -14.93 -31.93
C ARG A 239 -17.95 -14.55 -31.13
N SER A 240 -18.01 -14.96 -29.87
CA SER A 240 -18.95 -14.44 -28.89
C SER A 240 -18.32 -14.40 -27.49
N ASN A 241 -18.90 -13.63 -26.58
CA ASN A 241 -18.41 -13.58 -25.20
C ASN A 241 -18.69 -14.88 -24.45
N GLU A 242 -19.73 -15.62 -24.85
CA GLU A 242 -20.06 -16.93 -24.32
C GLU A 242 -18.98 -17.94 -24.71
N THR A 243 -18.61 -18.00 -26.00
CA THR A 243 -17.55 -18.90 -26.47
C THR A 243 -16.17 -18.52 -25.92
N PHE A 244 -15.92 -17.24 -25.67
CA PHE A 244 -14.72 -16.77 -24.98
C PHE A 244 -14.63 -17.34 -23.55
N SER A 245 -15.71 -17.17 -22.79
CA SER A 245 -15.79 -17.57 -21.38
C SER A 245 -15.75 -19.09 -21.23
N GLU A 246 -16.46 -19.81 -22.10
CA GLU A 246 -16.44 -21.28 -22.16
C GLU A 246 -15.04 -21.83 -22.47
N HIS A 247 -14.36 -21.29 -23.48
CA HIS A 247 -13.04 -21.77 -23.91
C HIS A 247 -11.99 -21.53 -22.83
N PHE A 248 -11.82 -20.29 -22.37
CA PHE A 248 -10.79 -19.95 -21.39
C PHE A 248 -11.12 -20.46 -19.99
N GLY A 249 -12.39 -20.53 -19.62
CA GLY A 249 -12.83 -21.16 -18.37
C GLY A 249 -12.47 -22.65 -18.31
N LYS A 250 -12.72 -23.39 -19.40
CA LYS A 250 -12.33 -24.81 -19.50
C LYS A 250 -10.81 -25.03 -19.42
N GLU A 251 -10.03 -24.08 -19.93
CA GLU A 251 -8.57 -24.13 -19.93
C GLU A 251 -7.94 -23.64 -18.61
N GLY A 252 -8.75 -23.31 -17.59
CA GLY A 252 -8.31 -22.88 -16.26
C GLY A 252 -7.91 -21.41 -16.15
N LEU A 253 -8.28 -20.58 -17.14
CA LEU A 253 -7.93 -19.16 -17.23
C LEU A 253 -9.09 -18.27 -16.74
N VAL A 254 -9.66 -18.60 -15.57
CA VAL A 254 -10.83 -17.91 -14.99
C VAL A 254 -10.59 -16.41 -14.78
N ALA A 255 -9.40 -16.03 -14.31
CA ALA A 255 -9.07 -14.63 -14.08
C ALA A 255 -9.08 -13.79 -15.38
N LEU A 256 -8.76 -14.39 -16.53
CA LEU A 256 -8.85 -13.72 -17.84
C LEU A 256 -10.31 -13.56 -18.30
N VAL A 257 -11.18 -14.50 -17.95
CA VAL A 257 -12.62 -14.43 -18.21
C VAL A 257 -13.23 -13.27 -17.40
N GLU A 258 -12.97 -13.22 -16.10
CA GLU A 258 -13.45 -12.15 -15.21
C GLU A 258 -12.96 -10.76 -15.68
N TYR A 259 -11.71 -10.65 -16.14
CA TYR A 259 -11.18 -9.43 -16.72
C TYR A 259 -11.94 -9.00 -17.98
N ASN A 260 -12.19 -9.94 -18.90
CA ASN A 260 -12.90 -9.65 -20.14
C ASN A 260 -14.36 -9.25 -19.87
N GLU A 261 -15.03 -9.92 -18.94
CA GLU A 261 -16.39 -9.56 -18.50
C GLU A 261 -16.44 -8.14 -17.94
N LYS A 262 -15.51 -7.79 -17.05
CA LYS A 262 -15.39 -6.43 -16.50
C LYS A 262 -15.10 -5.39 -17.59
N LYS A 263 -14.21 -5.70 -18.53
CA LYS A 263 -13.89 -4.81 -19.65
C LYS A 263 -15.10 -4.57 -20.55
N ILE A 264 -15.85 -5.61 -20.88
CA ILE A 264 -17.08 -5.49 -21.68
C ILE A 264 -18.11 -4.66 -20.94
N PHE A 265 -18.25 -4.87 -19.63
CA PHE A 265 -19.12 -4.07 -18.78
C PHE A 265 -18.75 -2.57 -18.85
N GLU A 266 -17.47 -2.22 -18.72
CA GLU A 266 -16.98 -0.85 -18.84
C GLU A 266 -17.20 -0.24 -20.24
N VAL A 267 -17.03 -1.01 -21.31
CA VAL A 267 -17.30 -0.56 -22.69
C VAL A 267 -18.78 -0.25 -22.88
N LYS A 268 -19.69 -1.13 -22.46
CA LYS A 268 -21.14 -0.90 -22.54
C LYS A 268 -21.56 0.34 -21.73
N LEU A 269 -20.97 0.53 -20.55
CA LEU A 269 -21.18 1.71 -19.72
C LEU A 269 -20.77 3.00 -20.46
N LYS A 270 -19.62 2.98 -21.14
CA LYS A 270 -19.10 4.10 -21.93
C LYS A 270 -19.94 4.42 -23.16
N GLU A 271 -20.43 3.40 -23.87
CA GLU A 271 -21.34 3.57 -25.02
C GLU A 271 -22.68 4.17 -24.58
N MET A 272 -23.23 3.69 -23.46
CA MET A 272 -24.43 4.27 -22.86
C MET A 272 -24.20 5.74 -22.50
N LYS A 273 -23.10 6.04 -21.79
CA LYS A 273 -22.72 7.40 -21.43
C LYS A 273 -22.65 8.31 -22.67
N SER A 274 -21.91 7.91 -23.70
CA SER A 274 -21.75 8.70 -24.93
C SER A 274 -23.08 8.98 -25.62
N ALA A 275 -23.94 7.97 -25.76
CA ALA A 275 -25.23 8.14 -26.43
C ALA A 275 -26.18 9.05 -25.64
N LEU A 276 -26.23 8.91 -24.31
CA LEU A 276 -27.04 9.77 -23.45
C LEU A 276 -26.51 11.21 -23.43
N THR A 277 -25.18 11.41 -23.43
CA THR A 277 -24.62 12.77 -23.45
C THR A 277 -25.02 13.50 -24.73
N THR A 278 -25.07 12.82 -25.88
CA THR A 278 -25.59 13.40 -27.13
C THR A 278 -27.06 13.79 -27.02
N GLN A 279 -27.93 12.87 -26.55
CA GLN A 279 -29.37 13.15 -26.39
C GLN A 279 -29.63 14.34 -25.44
N ILE A 280 -28.90 14.39 -24.32
CA ILE A 280 -29.03 15.47 -23.33
C ILE A 280 -28.49 16.81 -23.86
N THR A 281 -27.42 16.79 -24.66
CA THR A 281 -26.86 18.00 -25.29
C THR A 281 -27.78 18.56 -26.39
N GLU A 282 -28.52 17.68 -27.08
CA GLU A 282 -29.52 18.04 -28.10
C GLU A 282 -30.88 18.42 -27.51
N GLU A 283 -31.00 18.47 -26.17
CA GLU A 283 -32.23 18.79 -25.44
C GLU A 283 -33.41 17.87 -25.84
N ALA A 284 -33.14 16.57 -25.99
CA ALA A 284 -34.16 15.56 -26.28
C ALA A 284 -35.26 15.49 -25.19
N ASP A 285 -36.42 14.92 -25.53
CA ASP A 285 -37.52 14.77 -24.58
C ASP A 285 -37.15 13.84 -23.42
N THR A 286 -37.50 14.22 -22.18
CA THR A 286 -37.09 13.47 -20.98
C THR A 286 -37.64 12.04 -20.97
N ALA A 287 -38.85 11.82 -21.52
CA ALA A 287 -39.44 10.49 -21.60
C ALA A 287 -38.69 9.59 -22.62
N GLU A 288 -38.21 10.16 -23.72
CA GLU A 288 -37.40 9.43 -24.71
C GLU A 288 -36.05 8.98 -24.13
N VAL A 289 -35.41 9.86 -23.35
CA VAL A 289 -34.15 9.54 -22.66
C VAL A 289 -34.38 8.46 -21.60
N ILE A 290 -35.45 8.54 -20.81
CA ILE A 290 -35.81 7.51 -19.80
C ILE A 290 -35.99 6.13 -20.46
N GLU A 291 -36.73 6.05 -21.58
CA GLU A 291 -36.93 4.79 -22.29
C GLU A 291 -35.62 4.26 -22.89
N THR A 292 -34.74 5.14 -23.39
CA THR A 292 -33.40 4.77 -23.86
C THR A 292 -32.57 4.15 -22.72
N VAL A 293 -32.59 4.75 -21.52
CA VAL A 293 -31.88 4.22 -20.36
C VAL A 293 -32.45 2.87 -19.94
N LYS A 294 -33.78 2.73 -19.81
CA LYS A 294 -34.43 1.45 -19.45
C LYS A 294 -34.09 0.33 -20.43
N LEU A 295 -34.06 0.63 -21.73
CA LEU A 295 -33.67 -0.34 -22.77
C LEU A 295 -32.23 -0.80 -22.58
N ARG A 296 -31.29 0.15 -22.42
CA ARG A 296 -29.85 -0.14 -22.23
C ARG A 296 -29.56 -0.91 -20.94
N VAL A 297 -30.24 -0.57 -19.85
CA VAL A 297 -30.13 -1.27 -18.57
C VAL A 297 -30.60 -2.72 -18.71
N ARG A 298 -31.69 -2.97 -19.43
CA ARG A 298 -32.21 -4.32 -19.71
C ARG A 298 -31.27 -5.13 -20.59
N ASP A 299 -30.79 -4.54 -21.68
CA ASP A 299 -29.95 -5.24 -22.67
C ASP A 299 -28.56 -5.57 -22.11
N ALA A 300 -28.00 -4.68 -21.30
CA ALA A 300 -26.67 -4.85 -20.71
C ALA A 300 -26.68 -5.43 -19.29
N LYS A 301 -27.86 -5.62 -18.67
CA LYS A 301 -28.04 -6.06 -17.26
C LYS A 301 -27.21 -5.20 -16.28
N LEU A 302 -27.29 -3.88 -16.42
CA LEU A 302 -26.50 -2.96 -15.60
C LEU A 302 -27.05 -2.88 -14.17
N PRO A 303 -26.20 -2.92 -13.12
CA PRO A 303 -26.61 -2.65 -11.75
C PRO A 303 -27.12 -1.21 -11.58
N ASP A 304 -28.20 -1.03 -10.82
CA ASP A 304 -28.84 0.28 -10.60
C ASP A 304 -27.87 1.34 -10.04
N ILE A 305 -26.92 0.92 -9.19
CA ILE A 305 -25.87 1.81 -8.64
C ILE A 305 -25.03 2.45 -9.75
N GLU A 306 -24.63 1.65 -10.75
CA GLU A 306 -23.80 2.13 -11.86
C GLU A 306 -24.62 3.00 -12.82
N VAL A 307 -25.92 2.74 -12.96
CA VAL A 307 -26.83 3.58 -13.73
C VAL A 307 -26.90 4.99 -13.14
N VAL A 308 -27.14 5.11 -11.83
CA VAL A 308 -27.22 6.41 -11.13
C VAL A 308 -25.91 7.19 -11.27
N ARG A 309 -24.76 6.52 -11.12
CA ARG A 309 -23.43 7.16 -11.29
C ARG A 309 -23.21 7.68 -12.70
N VAL A 310 -23.59 6.90 -13.72
CA VAL A 310 -23.44 7.31 -15.12
C VAL A 310 -24.40 8.45 -15.46
N LEU A 311 -25.65 8.42 -14.99
CA LEU A 311 -26.60 9.49 -15.25
C LEU A 311 -26.08 10.84 -14.73
N TRP A 312 -25.50 10.88 -13.53
CA TRP A 312 -24.83 12.07 -13.03
C TRP A 312 -23.68 12.53 -13.94
N ASP A 313 -22.81 11.61 -14.35
CA ASP A 313 -21.69 11.92 -15.26
C ASP A 313 -22.16 12.47 -16.61
N VAL A 314 -23.22 11.88 -17.19
CA VAL A 314 -23.83 12.34 -18.44
C VAL A 314 -24.34 13.78 -18.29
N LEU A 315 -25.03 14.08 -17.18
CA LEU A 315 -25.54 15.42 -16.93
C LEU A 315 -24.42 16.45 -16.82
N MET A 316 -23.36 16.14 -16.07
CA MET A 316 -22.24 17.06 -15.88
C MET A 316 -21.41 17.25 -17.17
N ASP A 317 -21.25 16.19 -17.97
CA ASP A 317 -20.54 16.26 -19.26
C ASP A 317 -21.31 17.07 -20.33
N ALA A 318 -22.64 17.14 -20.22
CA ALA A 318 -23.47 17.95 -21.11
C ALA A 318 -23.51 19.44 -20.73
N VAL A 319 -22.94 19.84 -19.58
CA VAL A 319 -22.91 21.26 -19.15
C VAL A 319 -22.00 22.07 -20.07
N GLN A 320 -22.55 23.16 -20.63
CA GLN A 320 -21.78 24.11 -21.43
C GLN A 320 -20.94 25.05 -20.55
N TRP A 321 -19.64 24.79 -20.46
CA TRP A 321 -18.70 25.58 -19.66
C TRP A 321 -18.17 26.81 -20.41
N SER A 322 -18.34 27.99 -19.83
CA SER A 322 -17.73 29.26 -20.26
C SER A 322 -16.36 29.47 -19.59
N GLY A 323 -15.34 29.78 -20.38
CA GLY A 323 -13.96 29.98 -19.87
C GLY A 323 -13.74 31.27 -19.08
N LYS A 324 -14.69 32.21 -19.06
CA LYS A 324 -14.50 33.56 -18.49
C LYS A 324 -15.44 33.94 -17.34
N ASN A 325 -16.53 33.22 -17.11
CA ASN A 325 -17.55 33.62 -16.14
C ASN A 325 -17.96 32.47 -15.21
N GLN A 326 -17.45 32.48 -13.98
CA GLN A 326 -17.72 31.45 -12.97
C GLN A 326 -19.19 31.41 -12.54
N GLN A 327 -19.88 32.56 -12.53
CA GLN A 327 -21.30 32.64 -12.19
C GLN A 327 -22.18 32.02 -13.29
N GLN A 328 -21.80 32.22 -14.55
CA GLN A 328 -22.51 31.62 -15.68
C GLN A 328 -22.40 30.09 -15.64
N ASN A 329 -21.22 29.57 -15.30
CA ASN A 329 -20.99 28.13 -15.17
C ASN A 329 -21.81 27.51 -14.03
N ALA A 330 -21.91 28.21 -12.90
CA ALA A 330 -22.76 27.81 -11.78
C ALA A 330 -24.24 27.70 -12.18
N ASN A 331 -24.75 28.73 -12.86
CA ASN A 331 -26.12 28.76 -13.34
C ASN A 331 -26.39 27.66 -14.39
N SER A 332 -25.44 27.39 -15.28
CA SER A 332 -25.56 26.31 -16.28
C SER A 332 -25.63 24.93 -15.62
N ALA A 333 -24.77 24.65 -14.64
CA ALA A 333 -24.78 23.37 -13.93
C ALA A 333 -26.08 23.15 -13.15
N LEU A 334 -26.55 24.17 -12.40
CA LEU A 334 -27.81 24.08 -11.66
C LEU A 334 -29.03 24.00 -12.58
N ARG A 335 -29.03 24.70 -13.72
CA ARG A 335 -30.06 24.57 -14.74
C ARG A 335 -30.13 23.14 -15.25
N GLN A 336 -28.98 22.53 -15.54
CA GLN A 336 -28.91 21.15 -16.01
C GLN A 336 -29.50 20.16 -15.00
N VAL A 337 -29.13 20.29 -13.71
CA VAL A 337 -29.66 19.45 -12.62
C VAL A 337 -31.18 19.60 -12.52
N LYS A 338 -31.72 20.82 -12.61
CA LYS A 338 -33.17 21.08 -12.55
C LYS A 338 -33.92 20.52 -13.76
N THR A 339 -33.42 20.75 -14.97
CA THR A 339 -34.06 20.30 -16.21
C THR A 339 -34.21 18.77 -16.25
N TRP A 340 -33.23 18.04 -15.72
CA TRP A 340 -33.17 16.58 -15.79
C TRP A 340 -33.40 15.89 -14.44
N ALA A 341 -34.03 16.60 -13.49
CA ALA A 341 -34.34 16.03 -12.17
C ALA A 341 -35.31 14.84 -12.27
N GLU A 342 -36.28 14.89 -13.19
CA GLU A 342 -37.22 13.79 -13.44
C GLU A 342 -36.51 12.51 -13.92
N LEU A 343 -35.45 12.65 -14.72
CA LEU A 343 -34.60 11.54 -15.13
C LEU A 343 -33.89 10.92 -13.92
N LEU A 344 -33.27 11.74 -13.06
CA LEU A 344 -32.59 11.25 -11.85
C LEU A 344 -33.58 10.59 -10.86
N ASN A 345 -34.75 11.18 -10.65
CA ASN A 345 -35.80 10.68 -9.78
C ASN A 345 -36.28 9.29 -10.23
N THR A 346 -36.46 9.09 -11.53
CA THR A 346 -36.89 7.80 -12.11
C THR A 346 -35.95 6.63 -11.75
N PHE A 347 -34.66 6.88 -11.56
CA PHE A 347 -33.66 5.85 -11.27
C PHE A 347 -33.18 5.84 -9.81
N CYS A 348 -33.42 6.90 -9.03
CA CYS A 348 -33.15 6.95 -7.59
C CYS A 348 -34.32 6.38 -6.78
N THR A 349 -34.63 5.10 -6.97
CA THR A 349 -35.85 4.46 -6.41
C THR A 349 -35.75 4.02 -4.94
N SER A 350 -34.61 4.23 -4.29
CA SER A 350 -34.39 3.88 -2.89
C SER A 350 -33.37 4.80 -2.24
N GLY A 351 -33.45 4.97 -0.92
CA GLY A 351 -32.47 5.77 -0.16
C GLY A 351 -31.02 5.32 -0.34
N LYS A 352 -30.78 4.04 -0.68
CA LYS A 352 -29.44 3.54 -1.04
C LYS A 352 -28.94 4.17 -2.36
N LEU A 353 -29.80 4.28 -3.36
CA LEU A 353 -29.45 4.85 -4.68
C LEU A 353 -29.33 6.38 -4.59
N GLU A 354 -30.19 7.02 -3.82
CA GLU A 354 -30.10 8.45 -3.49
C GLU A 354 -28.77 8.78 -2.78
N LEU A 355 -28.36 7.94 -1.81
CA LEU A 355 -27.09 8.11 -1.11
C LEU A 355 -25.88 7.93 -2.05
N GLU A 356 -25.95 6.98 -2.99
CA GLU A 356 -24.92 6.77 -4.01
C GLU A 356 -24.83 7.96 -4.99
N LEU A 357 -25.97 8.55 -5.39
CA LEU A 357 -26.00 9.80 -6.14
C LEU A 357 -25.28 10.90 -5.36
N MET A 358 -25.57 11.04 -4.06
CA MET A 358 -24.97 12.09 -3.25
C MET A 358 -23.46 11.90 -3.04
N TYR A 359 -22.97 10.66 -2.88
CA TYR A 359 -21.53 10.39 -2.88
C TYR A 359 -20.86 10.70 -4.21
N LYS A 360 -21.54 10.43 -5.34
CA LYS A 360 -21.02 10.76 -6.68
C LYS A 360 -20.94 12.27 -6.89
N VAL A 361 -21.96 13.02 -6.45
CA VAL A 361 -21.95 14.51 -6.44
C VAL A 361 -20.81 15.03 -5.59
N GLN A 362 -20.64 14.52 -4.36
CA GLN A 362 -19.57 14.89 -3.44
C GLN A 362 -18.18 14.72 -4.09
N MET A 363 -17.94 13.55 -4.68
CA MET A 363 -16.67 13.23 -5.36
C MET A 363 -16.39 14.16 -6.53
N GLN A 364 -17.38 14.40 -7.39
CA GLN A 364 -17.21 15.28 -8.55
C GLN A 364 -16.97 16.74 -8.13
N CYS A 365 -17.68 17.24 -7.12
CA CYS A 365 -17.48 18.57 -6.55
C CYS A 365 -16.11 18.72 -5.86
N TYR A 366 -15.55 17.64 -5.32
CA TYR A 366 -14.21 17.65 -4.72
C TYR A 366 -13.11 17.71 -5.80
N GLU A 367 -13.28 16.97 -6.89
CA GLU A 367 -12.29 16.87 -7.97
C GLU A 367 -12.32 18.09 -8.91
N ASP A 368 -13.48 18.73 -9.13
CA ASP A 368 -13.60 19.95 -9.93
C ASP A 368 -13.77 21.20 -9.05
N ALA A 369 -12.70 22.01 -8.98
CA ALA A 369 -12.67 23.28 -8.27
C ALA A 369 -13.80 24.26 -8.68
N LYS A 370 -14.37 24.12 -9.89
CA LYS A 370 -15.51 24.94 -10.35
C LYS A 370 -16.81 24.55 -9.66
N LEU A 371 -17.00 23.27 -9.34
CA LEU A 371 -18.20 22.69 -8.74
C LEU A 371 -18.16 22.68 -7.20
N MET A 372 -16.97 22.81 -6.61
CA MET A 372 -16.77 22.74 -5.16
C MET A 372 -17.68 23.69 -4.35
N LYS A 373 -17.93 24.91 -4.84
CA LYS A 373 -18.79 25.89 -4.15
C LYS A 373 -20.29 25.67 -4.38
N LEU A 374 -20.67 24.83 -5.36
CA LEU A 374 -22.06 24.61 -5.76
C LEU A 374 -22.68 23.40 -5.08
N PHE A 375 -21.88 22.62 -4.34
CA PHE A 375 -22.37 21.42 -3.68
C PHE A 375 -23.65 21.66 -2.85
N PRO A 376 -23.76 22.66 -1.97
CA PRO A 376 -25.00 22.88 -1.20
C PRO A 376 -26.20 23.26 -2.09
N GLU A 377 -25.97 24.01 -3.15
CA GLU A 377 -27.02 24.44 -4.09
C GLU A 377 -27.50 23.28 -4.96
N ILE A 378 -26.60 22.36 -5.32
CA ILE A 378 -26.95 21.12 -6.02
C ILE A 378 -27.79 20.22 -5.11
N ILE A 379 -27.37 19.98 -3.86
CA ILE A 379 -28.13 19.13 -2.93
C ILE A 379 -29.51 19.72 -2.65
N ARG A 380 -29.61 21.04 -2.42
CA ARG A 380 -30.90 21.71 -2.27
C ARG A 380 -31.76 21.57 -3.52
N SER A 381 -31.18 21.73 -4.71
CA SER A 381 -31.93 21.58 -5.95
C SER A 381 -32.42 20.15 -6.21
N LEU A 382 -31.71 19.13 -5.72
CA LEU A 382 -32.14 17.73 -5.81
C LEU A 382 -33.23 17.42 -4.78
N TYR A 383 -33.13 18.00 -3.58
CA TYR A 383 -34.18 17.95 -2.56
C TYR A 383 -35.47 18.62 -3.03
N ASP A 384 -35.40 19.86 -3.55
CA ASP A 384 -36.53 20.64 -4.06
C ASP A 384 -37.26 19.97 -5.25
N GLN A 385 -36.68 18.92 -5.85
CA GLN A 385 -37.22 18.18 -6.98
C GLN A 385 -37.58 16.73 -6.61
N ASP A 386 -37.63 16.40 -5.32
CA ASP A 386 -37.94 15.08 -4.79
C ASP A 386 -36.99 13.97 -5.29
N VAL A 387 -35.74 14.32 -5.65
CA VAL A 387 -34.71 13.34 -6.06
C VAL A 387 -33.96 12.78 -4.85
N LEU A 388 -33.81 13.58 -3.78
CA LEU A 388 -33.17 13.16 -2.53
C LEU A 388 -34.17 13.32 -1.38
N ALA A 389 -34.41 12.24 -0.64
CA ALA A 389 -35.20 12.29 0.58
C ALA A 389 -34.43 12.97 1.72
N GLU A 390 -35.17 13.60 2.63
CA GLU A 390 -34.63 14.21 3.84
C GLU A 390 -33.77 13.23 4.66
N ASP A 391 -34.30 12.03 4.93
CA ASP A 391 -33.60 10.96 5.63
C ASP A 391 -32.25 10.60 4.99
N THR A 392 -32.17 10.64 3.65
CA THR A 392 -30.92 10.36 2.92
C THR A 392 -29.90 11.47 3.14
N ILE A 393 -30.34 12.74 3.12
CA ILE A 393 -29.49 13.91 3.37
C ILE A 393 -28.96 13.89 4.81
N LEU A 394 -29.84 13.64 5.79
CA LEU A 394 -29.47 13.51 7.19
C LEU A 394 -28.54 12.32 7.44
N HIS A 395 -28.81 11.17 6.80
CA HIS A 395 -27.97 9.99 6.89
C HIS A 395 -26.55 10.26 6.37
N TRP A 396 -26.41 10.89 5.21
CA TRP A 396 -25.08 11.24 4.68
C TRP A 396 -24.37 12.27 5.55
N PHE A 397 -25.09 13.28 6.04
CA PHE A 397 -24.53 14.33 6.89
C PHE A 397 -23.99 13.74 8.19
N ARG A 398 -24.76 12.87 8.86
CA ARG A 398 -24.40 12.27 10.15
C ARG A 398 -23.47 11.05 10.03
N LYS A 399 -23.73 10.15 9.08
CA LYS A 399 -23.14 8.79 9.01
C LYS A 399 -22.46 8.45 7.68
N GLY A 400 -22.36 9.40 6.75
CA GLY A 400 -21.76 9.10 5.45
C GLY A 400 -20.30 8.63 5.55
N THR A 401 -19.94 7.68 4.70
CA THR A 401 -18.72 6.88 4.80
C THR A 401 -17.58 7.36 3.89
N ASN A 402 -17.87 8.25 2.92
CA ASN A 402 -16.87 8.78 2.00
C ASN A 402 -16.12 9.98 2.62
N SER A 403 -14.82 9.82 2.89
CA SER A 403 -13.97 10.81 3.58
C SER A 403 -13.50 11.98 2.72
N LYS A 404 -13.49 11.85 1.38
CA LYS A 404 -12.92 12.85 0.47
C LYS A 404 -13.77 14.12 0.40
N GLY A 405 -13.25 15.26 0.84
CA GLY A 405 -13.95 16.55 0.84
C GLY A 405 -15.10 16.67 1.86
N ARG A 406 -15.34 15.62 2.65
CA ARG A 406 -16.51 15.51 3.56
C ARG A 406 -16.58 16.66 4.56
N GLN A 407 -15.49 16.99 5.25
CA GLN A 407 -15.46 18.07 6.24
C GLN A 407 -15.86 19.43 5.62
N THR A 408 -15.39 19.70 4.40
CA THR A 408 -15.73 20.94 3.67
C THR A 408 -17.20 20.98 3.29
N PHE A 409 -17.75 19.86 2.80
CA PHE A 409 -19.13 19.81 2.33
C PHE A 409 -20.16 19.71 3.45
N VAL A 410 -19.86 18.97 4.52
CA VAL A 410 -20.68 18.93 5.75
C VAL A 410 -20.82 20.34 6.30
N LYS A 411 -19.70 21.08 6.46
CA LYS A 411 -19.73 22.48 6.90
C LYS A 411 -20.52 23.39 5.96
N ALA A 412 -20.41 23.17 4.65
CA ALA A 412 -21.14 23.97 3.67
C ALA A 412 -22.65 23.67 3.64
N LEU A 413 -23.05 22.44 4.00
CA LEU A 413 -24.44 21.98 4.03
C LEU A 413 -25.10 22.14 5.42
N GLU A 414 -24.32 22.38 6.47
CA GLU A 414 -24.76 22.55 7.86
C GLU A 414 -25.94 23.54 8.02
N PRO A 415 -25.95 24.74 7.39
CA PRO A 415 -27.11 25.64 7.49
C PRO A 415 -28.39 25.07 6.90
N PHE A 416 -28.28 24.22 5.87
CA PHE A 416 -29.42 23.59 5.23
C PHE A 416 -29.93 22.39 6.06
N VAL A 417 -29.03 21.63 6.68
CA VAL A 417 -29.40 20.53 7.58
C VAL A 417 -30.04 21.05 8.86
N ASN A 418 -29.51 22.12 9.46
CA ASN A 418 -30.14 22.74 10.62
C ASN A 418 -31.55 23.23 10.28
N TRP A 419 -31.76 23.76 9.07
CA TRP A 419 -33.09 24.13 8.60
C TRP A 419 -34.03 22.91 8.44
N LEU A 420 -33.53 21.77 7.95
CA LEU A 420 -34.32 20.52 7.88
C LEU A 420 -34.71 20.04 9.29
N GLU A 421 -33.76 20.04 10.22
CA GLU A 421 -33.97 19.59 11.62
C GLU A 421 -34.88 20.54 12.41
N GLU A 422 -34.75 21.87 12.23
CA GLU A 422 -35.60 22.88 12.88
C GLU A 422 -37.05 22.85 12.35
N ALA A 423 -37.24 22.51 11.07
CA ALA A 423 -38.56 22.31 10.48
C ALA A 423 -39.28 21.08 11.08
N GLU A 424 -38.54 20.11 11.63
CA GLU A 424 -39.07 18.93 12.31
C GLU A 424 -39.47 19.22 13.78
N GLU A 425 -38.75 20.13 14.46
CA GLU A 425 -39.00 20.48 15.88
C GLU A 425 -40.26 21.34 16.11
N GLU A 426 -40.82 22.00 15.09
CA GLU A 426 -42.09 22.74 15.22
C GLU A 426 -43.33 21.82 15.34
N ASP A 427 -43.22 20.52 14.98
CA ASP A 427 -44.35 19.59 14.96
C ASP A 427 -44.48 18.68 16.21
N LEU A 428 -43.55 18.71 17.16
CA LEU A 428 -43.55 17.79 18.31
C LEU A 428 -43.20 18.47 19.64
N SER A 429 -44.20 19.03 20.32
CA SER A 429 -44.07 19.53 21.70
C SER A 429 -44.74 18.59 22.73
N VAL A 430 -43.96 17.85 23.55
CA VAL A 430 -44.34 17.41 24.91
C VAL A 430 -43.10 17.25 25.82
N ASN A 431 -43.28 17.68 27.08
CA ASN A 431 -42.34 17.93 28.19
C ASN A 431 -41.46 16.77 28.76
N PRO A 432 -40.44 17.11 29.60
CA PRO A 432 -39.24 16.30 29.88
C PRO A 432 -39.27 15.57 31.24
N SER A 433 -38.45 14.51 31.39
CA SER A 433 -37.87 14.04 32.67
C SER A 433 -36.88 12.87 32.47
N SER A 434 -35.57 13.13 32.54
CA SER A 434 -34.60 12.25 33.21
C SER A 434 -33.23 12.93 33.25
N ILE A 435 -32.64 12.92 34.44
CA ILE A 435 -31.36 13.54 34.75
C ILE A 435 -30.25 12.69 34.13
N ILE A 436 -29.73 13.14 32.99
CA ILE A 436 -28.39 12.78 32.52
C ILE A 436 -27.63 14.10 32.38
N CYS A 437 -26.53 14.21 33.11
CA CYS A 437 -25.66 15.36 33.14
C CYS A 437 -25.07 15.59 31.73
N LYS A 438 -25.73 16.41 30.91
CA LYS A 438 -25.14 16.98 29.69
C LYS A 438 -24.12 18.04 30.13
N CYS A 439 -22.84 17.67 30.14
CA CYS A 439 -21.76 18.65 30.13
C CYS A 439 -21.95 19.54 28.90
N LYS A 440 -22.17 20.84 29.12
CA LYS A 440 -22.16 21.84 28.06
C LYS A 440 -20.78 21.82 27.40
N ALA A 441 -20.72 21.56 26.10
CA ALA A 441 -19.50 21.75 25.32
C ALA A 441 -18.98 23.18 25.56
N SER A 442 -17.77 23.31 26.11
CA SER A 442 -17.14 24.59 26.35
C SER A 442 -16.78 25.24 25.03
N ILE A 443 -17.20 26.49 24.82
CA ILE A 443 -16.89 27.25 23.61
C ILE A 443 -15.36 27.42 23.52
N PRO A 444 -14.71 27.01 22.42
CA PRO A 444 -13.26 27.16 22.26
C PRO A 444 -12.86 28.63 22.31
N THR A 445 -11.96 29.00 23.22
CA THR A 445 -11.45 30.38 23.26
C THR A 445 -10.15 30.50 22.44
N PRO A 446 -9.93 31.58 21.67
CA PRO A 446 -8.65 31.84 21.01
C PRO A 446 -7.44 31.84 21.96
N LEU A 447 -7.67 32.04 23.26
CA LEU A 447 -6.67 31.98 24.33
C LEU A 447 -6.19 30.55 24.61
N ASP A 448 -7.06 29.54 24.55
CA ASP A 448 -6.69 28.15 24.80
C ASP A 448 -5.64 27.66 23.78
N ALA A 449 -5.85 27.98 22.50
CA ALA A 449 -4.89 27.69 21.43
C ALA A 449 -3.51 28.36 21.66
N ALA A 450 -3.48 29.57 22.22
CA ALA A 450 -2.23 30.29 22.49
C ALA A 450 -1.44 29.65 23.64
N TYR A 451 -2.12 29.25 24.72
CA TYR A 451 -1.47 28.61 25.86
C TYR A 451 -1.02 27.18 25.57
N ILE A 452 -1.76 26.42 24.76
CA ILE A 452 -1.29 25.11 24.28
C ILE A 452 -0.03 25.24 23.43
N ARG A 453 0.03 26.21 22.51
CA ARG A 453 1.26 26.50 21.75
C ARG A 453 2.42 26.91 22.67
N ARG A 454 2.13 27.68 23.72
CA ARG A 454 3.12 28.01 24.74
C ARG A 454 3.63 26.75 25.46
N ALA A 455 2.76 25.83 25.83
CA ALA A 455 3.14 24.55 26.43
C ALA A 455 3.98 23.69 25.47
N ALA A 456 3.64 23.64 24.18
CA ALA A 456 4.42 22.95 23.15
C ALA A 456 5.82 23.58 22.98
N HIS A 457 5.92 24.91 22.95
CA HIS A 457 7.21 25.60 22.90
C HIS A 457 8.07 25.39 24.15
N LEU A 458 7.47 25.26 25.34
CA LEU A 458 8.19 24.89 26.56
C LEU A 458 8.72 23.46 26.47
N ALA A 459 7.87 22.53 26.02
CA ALA A 459 8.25 21.14 25.79
C ALA A 459 9.43 21.00 24.83
N ASP A 460 9.44 21.79 23.75
CA ASP A 460 10.48 21.73 22.71
C ASP A 460 11.91 22.06 23.22
N LYS A 461 12.03 22.81 24.32
CA LYS A 461 13.33 23.14 24.95
C LYS A 461 14.09 21.90 25.44
N SER A 462 13.38 20.80 25.66
CA SER A 462 13.93 19.55 26.17
C SER A 462 14.39 18.59 25.06
N ALA A 463 14.20 18.95 23.79
CA ALA A 463 14.54 18.11 22.66
C ALA A 463 16.01 17.66 22.70
N GLY A 464 16.21 16.34 22.72
CA GLY A 464 17.53 15.70 22.84
C GLY A 464 17.94 15.32 24.27
N PHE A 465 17.27 15.81 25.32
CA PHE A 465 17.63 15.51 26.72
C PHE A 465 16.67 14.55 27.41
N THR A 466 15.43 14.45 26.92
CA THR A 466 14.35 13.67 27.53
C THR A 466 14.30 12.23 27.06
N SER A 467 14.91 11.90 25.91
CA SER A 467 14.89 10.56 25.32
C SER A 467 15.25 9.46 26.34
N PRO A 468 14.45 8.38 26.49
CA PRO A 468 13.31 7.98 25.64
C PRO A 468 11.94 8.54 26.08
N HIS A 469 11.89 9.51 27.00
CA HIS A 469 10.66 10.17 27.45
C HIS A 469 10.18 11.25 26.46
N PRO A 470 8.89 11.62 26.48
CA PRO A 470 8.35 12.71 25.65
C PRO A 470 8.98 14.06 25.94
N ASN A 471 8.85 14.97 24.97
CA ASN A 471 8.97 16.40 25.21
C ASN A 471 7.66 16.88 25.84
N PHE A 472 7.71 17.33 27.08
CA PHE A 472 6.52 17.65 27.86
C PHE A 472 6.58 19.04 28.48
N GLY A 473 5.48 19.78 28.42
CA GLY A 473 5.36 21.15 28.91
C GLY A 473 3.98 21.42 29.50
N CYS A 474 3.97 22.20 30.57
CA CYS A 474 2.77 22.58 31.32
C CYS A 474 2.78 24.10 31.59
N VAL A 475 1.63 24.74 31.35
CA VAL A 475 1.39 26.15 31.67
C VAL A 475 0.14 26.25 32.54
N LEU A 476 0.25 26.85 33.72
CA LEU A 476 -0.88 27.18 34.57
C LEU A 476 -1.27 28.64 34.37
N VAL A 477 -2.55 28.90 34.13
CA VAL A 477 -3.12 30.23 33.94
C VAL A 477 -4.16 30.49 35.02
N ALA A 478 -3.97 31.54 35.80
CA ALA A 478 -4.88 31.92 36.87
C ALA A 478 -6.24 32.41 36.29
N PRO A 479 -7.32 32.42 37.08
CA PRO A 479 -8.62 32.96 36.67
C PRO A 479 -8.58 34.40 36.14
N THR A 480 -7.56 35.18 36.54
CA THR A 480 -7.31 36.55 36.05
C THR A 480 -6.82 36.60 34.61
N GLY A 481 -6.50 35.46 34.00
CA GLY A 481 -5.93 35.32 32.66
C GLY A 481 -4.40 35.45 32.61
N ALA A 482 -3.73 35.62 33.75
CA ALA A 482 -2.26 35.72 33.83
C ALA A 482 -1.60 34.34 34.01
N VAL A 483 -0.44 34.13 33.39
CA VAL A 483 0.37 32.92 33.59
C VAL A 483 0.84 32.86 35.04
N ALA A 484 0.39 31.83 35.76
CA ALA A 484 0.69 31.58 37.15
C ALA A 484 2.01 30.82 37.32
N GLY A 485 2.23 29.78 36.51
CA GLY A 485 3.42 28.94 36.56
C GLY A 485 3.67 28.23 35.23
N GLU A 486 4.93 27.93 34.95
CA GLU A 486 5.37 27.20 33.75
C GLU A 486 6.34 26.10 34.17
N GLY A 487 6.25 24.95 33.53
CA GLY A 487 7.15 23.83 33.75
C GLY A 487 7.37 23.02 32.48
N TYR A 488 8.50 22.35 32.39
CA TYR A 488 8.79 21.41 31.31
C TYR A 488 9.70 20.29 31.81
N LEU A 489 9.57 19.11 31.21
CA LEU A 489 10.43 17.99 31.55
C LEU A 489 11.83 18.26 31.02
N TYR A 490 12.81 18.53 31.90
CA TYR A 490 14.15 18.93 31.48
C TYR A 490 14.94 17.75 30.89
N ALA A 491 14.93 16.61 31.58
CA ALA A 491 15.62 15.40 31.19
C ALA A 491 14.98 14.16 31.84
N GLN A 492 15.43 12.97 31.45
CA GLN A 492 15.04 11.73 32.11
C GLN A 492 15.27 11.80 33.63
N GLY A 493 14.26 11.38 34.42
CA GLY A 493 14.33 11.32 35.87
C GLY A 493 14.23 12.68 36.58
N THR A 494 13.95 13.77 35.85
CA THR A 494 13.68 15.08 36.45
C THR A 494 12.22 15.22 36.86
N THR A 495 11.95 16.19 37.73
CA THR A 495 10.59 16.51 38.20
C THR A 495 9.64 16.75 37.02
N ALA A 496 8.43 16.20 37.10
CA ALA A 496 7.41 16.35 36.05
C ALA A 496 7.07 17.84 35.81
N ALA A 497 6.69 18.17 34.57
CA ALA A 497 6.43 19.56 34.16
C ALA A 497 5.26 20.18 34.95
N GLU A 498 4.25 19.36 35.24
CA GLU A 498 3.05 19.71 35.98
C GLU A 498 3.39 20.10 37.41
N VAL A 499 4.24 19.30 38.07
CA VAL A 499 4.73 19.57 39.43
C VAL A 499 5.52 20.90 39.45
N GLN A 500 6.44 21.08 38.50
CA GLN A 500 7.19 22.34 38.38
C GLN A 500 6.28 23.56 38.16
N ALA A 501 5.25 23.43 37.32
CA ALA A 501 4.31 24.50 37.06
C ALA A 501 3.50 24.84 38.33
N VAL A 502 3.03 23.84 39.06
CA VAL A 502 2.29 24.02 40.33
C VAL A 502 3.18 24.70 41.38
N ASP A 503 4.42 24.24 41.54
CA ASP A 503 5.39 24.83 42.46
C ASP A 503 5.67 26.31 42.12
N ALA A 504 5.81 26.63 40.83
CA ALA A 504 6.00 27.99 40.35
C ALA A 504 4.75 28.88 40.53
N ALA A 505 3.56 28.30 40.45
CA ALA A 505 2.30 29.01 40.64
C ALA A 505 2.03 29.34 42.12
N GLY A 506 2.38 28.42 43.04
CA GLY A 506 2.07 28.54 44.46
C GLY A 506 0.57 28.69 44.69
N GLU A 507 0.17 29.62 45.57
CA GLU A 507 -1.25 29.86 45.88
C GLU A 507 -2.09 30.30 44.67
N ARG A 508 -1.46 30.82 43.60
CA ARG A 508 -2.13 31.21 42.36
C ARG A 508 -2.57 30.02 41.50
N CYS A 509 -2.27 28.79 41.92
CA CYS A 509 -2.72 27.56 41.29
C CYS A 509 -4.21 27.26 41.54
N CYS A 510 -4.76 27.73 42.68
CA CYS A 510 -6.14 27.47 43.05
C CYS A 510 -7.12 28.13 42.06
N GLY A 511 -8.01 27.33 41.47
CA GLY A 511 -8.95 27.74 40.42
C GLY A 511 -8.30 27.95 39.04
N ALA A 512 -7.02 27.64 38.86
CA ALA A 512 -6.34 27.84 37.58
C ALA A 512 -6.80 26.84 36.51
N THR A 513 -6.49 27.17 35.24
CA THR A 513 -6.53 26.23 34.11
C THR A 513 -5.12 25.76 33.77
N ALA A 514 -4.91 24.46 33.66
CA ALA A 514 -3.67 23.85 33.21
C ALA A 514 -3.71 23.55 31.71
N TYR A 515 -2.69 23.98 30.97
CA TYR A 515 -2.51 23.70 29.55
C TYR A 515 -1.31 22.78 29.37
N LEU A 516 -1.57 21.59 28.84
CA LEU A 516 -0.59 20.53 28.65
C LEU A 516 -0.42 20.26 27.16
N ASN A 517 0.81 20.16 26.66
CA ASN A 517 1.03 19.84 25.25
C ASN A 517 0.61 18.40 24.91
N MET A 518 0.63 17.49 25.89
CA MET A 518 0.23 16.09 25.75
C MET A 518 -0.40 15.57 27.05
N GLU A 519 -1.18 14.50 26.99
CA GLU A 519 -1.68 13.78 28.15
C GLU A 519 -0.52 13.28 29.04
N PRO A 520 -0.56 13.49 30.37
CA PRO A 520 0.44 12.98 31.30
C PRO A 520 0.59 11.46 31.23
N GLY A 521 1.83 10.98 31.28
CA GLY A 521 2.16 9.56 31.27
C GLY A 521 2.66 9.08 32.64
N ASP A 522 1.76 8.56 33.47
CA ASP A 522 2.11 7.96 34.77
C ASP A 522 2.79 6.60 34.55
N CYS A 523 4.11 6.52 34.72
CA CYS A 523 4.85 5.26 34.61
C CYS A 523 4.89 4.53 35.96
N HIS A 524 4.63 3.22 35.97
CA HIS A 524 4.72 2.35 37.16
C HIS A 524 3.86 2.76 38.38
N GLY A 525 2.74 3.47 38.16
CA GLY A 525 1.86 3.92 39.25
C GLY A 525 2.35 5.18 39.96
N ASP A 526 3.30 5.92 39.37
CA ASP A 526 3.61 7.28 39.79
C ASP A 526 2.48 8.22 39.37
N HIS A 527 1.71 8.70 40.36
CA HIS A 527 0.61 9.64 40.16
C HIS A 527 1.00 11.09 40.47
N SER A 528 2.30 11.43 40.52
CA SER A 528 2.75 12.76 40.97
C SER A 528 2.18 13.90 40.12
N ALA A 529 2.08 13.72 38.79
CA ALA A 529 1.58 14.75 37.88
C ALA A 529 0.10 15.05 38.13
N VAL A 530 -0.75 14.02 38.10
CA VAL A 530 -2.18 14.13 38.40
C VAL A 530 -2.40 14.65 39.82
N SER A 531 -1.67 14.12 40.80
CA SER A 531 -1.79 14.52 42.20
C SER A 531 -1.42 15.99 42.41
N ALA A 532 -0.38 16.49 41.73
CA ALA A 532 0.04 17.89 41.85
C ALA A 532 -1.03 18.85 41.31
N LEU A 533 -1.64 18.56 40.16
CA LEU A 533 -2.72 19.38 39.62
C LEU A 533 -3.95 19.39 40.54
N VAL A 534 -4.33 18.22 41.07
CA VAL A 534 -5.46 18.08 42.00
C VAL A 534 -5.19 18.81 43.32
N GLN A 535 -4.04 18.58 43.95
CA GLN A 535 -3.66 19.21 45.22
C GLN A 535 -3.42 20.72 45.07
N GLY A 536 -2.97 21.18 43.90
CA GLY A 536 -2.85 22.59 43.57
C GLY A 536 -4.20 23.32 43.42
N GLY A 537 -5.31 22.58 43.39
CA GLY A 537 -6.65 23.15 43.25
C GLY A 537 -6.96 23.62 41.83
N VAL A 538 -6.36 23.01 40.81
CA VAL A 538 -6.68 23.27 39.39
C VAL A 538 -8.12 22.86 39.11
N GLU A 539 -8.87 23.69 38.39
CA GLU A 539 -10.29 23.45 38.09
C GLU A 539 -10.50 22.83 36.70
N ARG A 540 -9.66 23.22 35.73
CA ARG A 540 -9.74 22.81 34.33
C ARG A 540 -8.38 22.42 33.78
N VAL A 541 -8.33 21.37 32.97
CA VAL A 541 -7.13 20.91 32.25
C VAL A 541 -7.44 20.83 30.77
N VAL A 542 -6.61 21.47 29.95
CA VAL A 542 -6.70 21.45 28.48
C VAL A 542 -5.47 20.72 27.94
N ILE A 543 -5.69 19.70 27.10
CA ILE A 543 -4.65 18.77 26.66
C ILE A 543 -4.54 18.80 25.14
N GLY A 544 -3.32 19.06 24.63
CA GLY A 544 -3.04 19.23 23.21
C GLY A 544 -3.11 17.95 22.36
N MET A 545 -2.68 16.82 22.91
CA MET A 545 -2.80 15.51 22.27
C MET A 545 -2.83 14.38 23.30
N ARG A 546 -3.47 13.25 22.97
CA ARG A 546 -3.44 12.04 23.82
C ARG A 546 -2.05 11.42 23.88
N HIS A 547 -1.80 10.61 24.92
CA HIS A 547 -0.52 9.93 25.05
C HIS A 547 -0.36 8.90 23.89
N PRO A 548 0.75 8.91 23.13
CA PRO A 548 0.89 8.05 21.96
C PRO A 548 1.08 6.58 22.35
N LEU A 549 1.73 6.29 23.49
CA LEU A 549 1.87 4.91 23.97
C LEU A 549 0.54 4.33 24.47
N GLN A 550 0.12 3.21 23.88
CA GLN A 550 -1.20 2.59 24.11
C GLN A 550 -1.49 2.27 25.59
N HIS A 551 -0.48 1.87 26.36
CA HIS A 551 -0.65 1.49 27.77
C HIS A 551 -0.83 2.69 28.72
N LEU A 552 -0.53 3.92 28.26
CA LEU A 552 -0.69 5.16 29.03
C LEU A 552 -1.89 5.99 28.58
N ARG A 553 -2.34 5.80 27.34
CA ARG A 553 -3.41 6.57 26.72
C ARG A 553 -4.72 6.52 27.49
N GLY A 554 -5.29 7.69 27.75
CA GLY A 554 -6.56 7.88 28.45
C GLY A 554 -6.50 7.67 29.97
N ASN A 555 -5.38 7.22 30.54
CA ASN A 555 -5.29 6.95 31.97
C ASN A 555 -5.36 8.25 32.79
N ALA A 556 -4.56 9.25 32.44
CA ALA A 556 -4.51 10.51 33.17
C ALA A 556 -5.79 11.31 32.96
N VAL A 557 -6.36 11.30 31.74
CA VAL A 557 -7.67 11.92 31.46
C VAL A 557 -8.75 11.34 32.38
N ARG A 558 -8.84 10.00 32.49
CA ARG A 558 -9.79 9.34 33.41
C ARG A 558 -9.53 9.70 34.86
N ALA A 559 -8.26 9.69 35.29
CA ALA A 559 -7.89 10.01 36.67
C ALA A 559 -8.28 11.43 37.07
N LEU A 560 -8.00 12.43 36.21
CA LEU A 560 -8.36 13.84 36.43
C LEU A 560 -9.88 14.03 36.48
N ARG A 561 -10.62 13.44 35.52
CA ARG A 561 -12.09 13.50 35.50
C ARG A 561 -12.72 12.85 36.75
N ASN A 562 -12.18 11.72 37.21
CA ASN A 562 -12.65 11.05 38.44
C ASN A 562 -12.42 11.89 39.71
N GLN A 563 -11.45 12.80 39.70
CA GLN A 563 -11.21 13.77 40.78
C GLN A 563 -12.07 15.03 40.66
N GLY A 564 -12.95 15.11 39.65
CA GLY A 564 -13.91 16.19 39.45
C GLY A 564 -13.38 17.38 38.63
N LEU A 565 -12.21 17.28 38.02
CA LEU A 565 -11.66 18.33 37.16
C LEU A 565 -12.33 18.32 35.77
N LEU A 566 -12.53 19.51 35.20
CA LEU A 566 -12.94 19.64 33.80
C LEU A 566 -11.74 19.33 32.90
N VAL A 567 -11.88 18.40 31.95
CA VAL A 567 -10.78 17.99 31.06
C VAL A 567 -11.21 18.07 29.60
N ASP A 568 -10.57 18.96 28.86
CA ASP A 568 -10.80 19.21 27.44
C ASP A 568 -9.61 18.74 26.59
N LEU A 569 -9.89 17.94 25.57
CA LEU A 569 -8.90 17.47 24.59
C LEU A 569 -9.04 18.23 23.26
N LEU A 570 -7.91 18.71 22.74
CA LEU A 570 -7.87 19.31 21.40
C LEU A 570 -8.13 18.24 20.33
N GLY A 571 -8.97 18.57 19.35
CA GLY A 571 -9.40 17.66 18.29
C GLY A 571 -10.55 16.72 18.67
N GLU A 572 -10.94 16.69 19.96
CA GLU A 572 -12.07 15.91 20.46
C GLU A 572 -13.12 16.83 21.09
N ASP A 573 -12.84 17.37 22.28
CA ASP A 573 -13.74 18.25 23.03
C ASP A 573 -13.68 19.70 22.51
N LEU A 574 -12.50 20.13 22.04
CA LEU A 574 -12.26 21.44 21.43
C LEU A 574 -11.87 21.29 19.96
N THR A 575 -12.62 21.91 19.06
CA THR A 575 -12.40 21.85 17.61
C THR A 575 -12.34 23.24 16.97
N GLY A 576 -11.78 23.32 15.76
CA GLY A 576 -11.65 24.55 14.96
C GLY A 576 -10.21 24.87 14.54
N ASN A 577 -10.05 25.69 13.49
CA ASN A 577 -8.76 25.90 12.82
C ASN A 577 -7.60 26.31 13.75
N LEU A 578 -7.83 27.24 14.70
CA LEU A 578 -6.79 27.67 15.65
C LEU A 578 -6.38 26.56 16.63
N ILE A 579 -7.34 25.69 16.97
CA ILE A 579 -7.11 24.53 17.82
C ILE A 579 -6.31 23.46 17.03
N GLU A 580 -6.66 23.22 15.76
CA GLU A 580 -5.93 22.31 14.88
C GLU A 580 -4.46 22.75 14.68
N ASP A 581 -4.22 24.05 14.50
CA ASP A 581 -2.86 24.60 14.41
C ASP A 581 -2.08 24.37 15.72
N ALA A 582 -2.70 24.59 16.88
CA ALA A 582 -2.08 24.35 18.18
C ALA A 582 -1.81 22.85 18.44
N GLN A 583 -2.74 21.99 18.03
CA GLN A 583 -2.58 20.53 18.08
C GLN A 583 -1.43 20.08 17.18
N LYS A 584 -1.29 20.65 15.98
CA LYS A 584 -0.18 20.36 15.07
C LYS A 584 1.18 20.68 15.69
N GLU A 585 1.31 21.79 16.41
CA GLU A 585 2.54 22.09 17.16
C GLU A 585 2.84 21.02 18.23
N CYS A 586 1.82 20.55 18.96
CA CYS A 586 1.98 19.46 19.93
C CYS A 586 2.45 18.15 19.28
N LEU A 587 1.86 17.80 18.13
CA LEU A 587 2.26 16.63 17.34
C LEU A 587 3.70 16.75 16.82
N LEU A 588 4.11 17.94 16.34
CA LEU A 588 5.45 18.18 15.82
C LEU A 588 6.52 18.04 16.92
N VAL A 589 6.27 18.60 18.11
CA VAL A 589 7.20 18.52 19.25
C VAL A 589 7.39 17.09 19.74
N ASN A 590 6.37 16.24 19.61
CA ASN A 590 6.39 14.84 19.99
C ASN A 590 6.48 13.85 18.82
N ALA A 591 6.79 14.31 17.60
CA ALA A 591 6.95 13.46 16.43
C ALA A 591 7.87 12.24 16.66
N PRO A 592 9.01 12.36 17.38
CA PRO A 592 9.84 11.20 17.72
C PRO A 592 9.11 10.10 18.49
N LEU A 593 8.30 10.48 19.49
CA LEU A 593 7.56 9.52 20.29
C LEU A 593 6.35 8.94 19.52
N ILE A 594 5.69 9.75 18.70
CA ILE A 594 4.58 9.33 17.83
C ILE A 594 5.07 8.28 16.84
N CYS A 595 6.16 8.57 16.11
CA CYS A 595 6.73 7.62 15.16
C CYS A 595 7.20 6.34 15.85
N ARG A 596 7.77 6.41 17.07
CA ARG A 596 8.08 5.21 17.85
C ARG A 596 6.84 4.40 18.21
N ALA A 597 5.75 5.06 18.57
CA ALA A 597 4.52 4.39 18.98
C ALA A 597 3.81 3.73 17.78
N ALA A 598 3.83 4.39 16.62
CA ALA A 598 3.17 3.93 15.40
C ALA A 598 4.04 2.99 14.55
N SER A 599 5.36 3.12 14.61
CA SER A 599 6.29 2.42 13.73
C SER A 599 7.41 1.76 14.52
N ARG A 600 7.94 0.65 14.00
CA ARG A 600 9.09 -0.06 14.62
C ARG A 600 10.44 0.60 14.32
N VAL A 601 10.45 1.88 13.97
CA VAL A 601 11.66 2.64 13.64
C VAL A 601 11.67 4.01 14.34
N PRO A 602 12.86 4.55 14.70
CA PRO A 602 12.98 5.91 15.21
C PRO A 602 12.59 6.95 14.14
N PHE A 603 12.06 8.09 14.58
CA PHE A 603 11.82 9.23 13.71
C PHE A 603 13.13 9.66 13.07
N SER A 604 13.16 9.67 11.74
CA SER A 604 14.39 9.93 11.00
C SER A 604 14.28 11.18 10.16
N VAL A 605 15.28 12.04 10.31
CA VAL A 605 15.41 13.29 9.58
C VAL A 605 16.55 13.15 8.57
N LEU A 606 16.26 13.24 7.28
CA LEU A 606 17.27 13.34 6.24
C LEU A 606 17.67 14.80 6.04
N LYS A 607 18.95 15.10 6.30
CA LYS A 607 19.52 16.42 6.09
C LYS A 607 20.54 16.38 4.96
N TYR A 608 20.42 17.32 4.03
CA TYR A 608 21.47 17.57 3.02
C TYR A 608 21.64 19.06 2.72
N ALA A 609 22.82 19.40 2.22
CA ALA A 609 23.11 20.74 1.70
C ALA A 609 23.50 20.61 0.22
N MET A 610 22.90 21.42 -0.64
CA MET A 610 23.09 21.36 -2.08
C MET A 610 23.26 22.75 -2.70
N THR A 611 23.86 22.80 -3.87
CA THR A 611 23.81 23.95 -4.77
C THR A 611 22.39 24.11 -5.34
N LEU A 612 22.08 25.28 -5.91
CA LEU A 612 20.78 25.58 -6.52
C LEU A 612 20.40 24.60 -7.63
N ASP A 613 21.40 24.05 -8.34
CA ASP A 613 21.26 23.02 -9.37
C ASP A 613 21.34 21.58 -8.84
N GLY A 614 21.19 21.40 -7.53
CA GLY A 614 20.97 20.08 -6.91
C GLY A 614 22.21 19.21 -6.74
N LYS A 615 23.38 19.80 -6.49
CA LYS A 615 24.65 19.06 -6.29
C LYS A 615 25.18 19.18 -4.87
N ILE A 616 25.66 18.06 -4.32
CA ILE A 616 26.25 17.98 -2.97
C ILE A 616 27.78 17.99 -2.94
N ALA A 617 28.42 17.93 -4.12
CA ALA A 617 29.86 18.13 -4.30
C ALA A 617 30.17 18.45 -5.77
N ALA A 618 31.39 18.94 -6.03
CA ALA A 618 31.94 18.97 -7.38
C ALA A 618 32.16 17.54 -7.94
N SER A 619 32.38 17.41 -9.25
CA SER A 619 32.69 16.11 -9.89
C SER A 619 33.97 15.44 -9.32
N THR A 620 34.86 16.21 -8.72
CA THR A 620 36.06 15.71 -8.01
C THR A 620 35.77 15.18 -6.60
N GLY A 621 34.56 15.38 -6.08
CA GLY A 621 34.17 15.09 -4.71
C GLY A 621 34.41 16.25 -3.72
N HIS A 622 34.95 17.39 -4.17
CA HIS A 622 35.14 18.55 -3.31
C HIS A 622 33.81 19.23 -2.94
N ALA A 623 33.50 19.28 -1.64
CA ALA A 623 32.22 19.78 -1.10
C ALA A 623 32.36 20.99 -0.15
N SER A 624 33.58 21.41 0.21
CA SER A 624 33.81 22.51 1.15
C SER A 624 33.90 23.87 0.43
N TRP A 625 33.03 24.85 0.66
CA TRP A 625 31.79 24.84 1.44
C TRP A 625 30.61 25.16 0.52
N ILE A 626 29.61 24.29 0.46
CA ILE A 626 28.35 24.53 -0.24
C ILE A 626 27.48 25.51 0.56
N SER A 627 27.02 25.12 1.75
CA SER A 627 26.17 25.96 2.59
C SER A 627 26.96 27.00 3.38
N SER A 628 26.26 28.03 3.85
CA SER A 628 26.75 29.13 4.67
C SER A 628 27.11 28.71 6.10
N LYS A 629 27.79 29.59 6.84
CA LYS A 629 28.11 29.35 8.27
C LYS A 629 26.83 29.29 9.10
N GLN A 630 25.85 30.13 8.80
CA GLN A 630 24.54 30.18 9.47
C GLN A 630 23.80 28.85 9.32
N SER A 631 23.73 28.30 8.11
CA SER A 631 23.14 26.98 7.85
C SER A 631 23.85 25.87 8.61
N ARG A 632 25.18 25.91 8.68
CA ARG A 632 25.95 24.94 9.48
C ARG A 632 25.68 25.05 10.98
N ASN A 633 25.38 26.25 11.49
CA ASN A 633 25.00 26.43 12.89
C ASN A 633 23.67 25.76 13.22
N LEU A 634 22.66 25.89 12.36
CA LEU A 634 21.38 25.17 12.52
C LEU A 634 21.57 23.65 12.49
N VAL A 635 22.49 23.14 11.67
CA VAL A 635 22.82 21.70 11.67
C VAL A 635 23.41 21.26 13.01
N PHE A 636 24.19 22.09 13.69
CA PHE A 636 24.67 21.75 15.03
C PHE A 636 23.54 21.65 16.04
N GLU A 637 22.51 22.48 15.92
CA GLU A 637 21.30 22.38 16.73
C GLU A 637 20.52 21.09 16.43
N LEU A 638 20.30 20.77 15.15
CA LEU A 638 19.65 19.51 14.74
C LEU A 638 20.37 18.28 15.30
N ARG A 639 21.70 18.30 15.35
CA ARG A 639 22.50 17.24 16.00
C ARG A 639 22.24 17.16 17.50
N GLY A 640 22.22 18.29 18.20
CA GLY A 640 21.95 18.33 19.63
C GLY A 640 20.56 17.79 19.99
N ARG A 641 19.59 17.96 19.07
CA ARG A 641 18.20 17.50 19.22
C ARG A 641 17.95 16.04 18.79
N SER A 642 18.98 15.34 18.33
CA SER A 642 18.87 13.96 17.84
C SER A 642 19.58 13.00 18.78
N ASP A 643 19.07 11.78 18.94
CA ASP A 643 19.73 10.75 19.76
C ASP A 643 20.99 10.22 19.06
N ALA A 644 20.97 10.19 17.72
CA ALA A 644 22.08 9.73 16.92
C ALA A 644 22.20 10.46 15.56
N VAL A 645 23.40 10.41 14.98
CA VAL A 645 23.71 10.87 13.62
C VAL A 645 24.27 9.71 12.80
N ILE A 646 23.63 9.41 11.68
CA ILE A 646 24.07 8.38 10.72
C ILE A 646 24.81 9.01 9.55
N VAL A 647 25.95 8.42 9.21
CA VAL A 647 26.68 8.67 7.96
C VAL A 647 27.07 7.35 7.27
N GLY A 648 27.35 7.42 5.97
CA GLY A 648 27.90 6.29 5.22
C GLY A 648 29.43 6.28 5.22
N GLY A 649 30.05 5.13 4.95
CA GLY A 649 31.52 5.01 4.90
C GLY A 649 32.22 5.96 3.91
N ASN A 650 31.56 6.34 2.80
CA ASN A 650 32.09 7.35 1.87
C ASN A 650 32.27 8.73 2.53
N THR A 651 31.32 9.15 3.37
CA THR A 651 31.40 10.41 4.11
C THR A 651 32.59 10.39 5.06
N VAL A 652 32.82 9.26 5.75
CA VAL A 652 33.99 9.10 6.63
C VAL A 652 35.30 9.22 5.86
N ARG A 653 35.41 8.54 4.71
CA ARG A 653 36.62 8.56 3.87
C ARG A 653 36.94 9.94 3.29
N ARG A 654 35.91 10.71 2.89
CA ARG A 654 36.10 11.99 2.20
C ARG A 654 36.20 13.18 3.14
N ASP A 655 35.40 13.18 4.20
CA ASP A 655 35.22 14.38 5.03
C ASP A 655 35.86 14.23 6.42
N ASN A 656 36.18 13.00 6.84
CA ASN A 656 36.66 12.66 8.19
C ASN A 656 35.92 13.47 9.29
N PRO A 657 34.57 13.38 9.35
CA PRO A 657 33.78 14.29 10.16
C PRO A 657 33.92 14.00 11.65
N ARG A 658 33.61 15.00 12.49
CA ARG A 658 33.49 14.80 13.94
C ARG A 658 32.08 14.41 14.39
N LEU A 659 31.07 14.87 13.64
CA LEU A 659 29.63 14.67 13.92
C LEU A 659 29.17 15.10 15.32
N THR A 660 29.80 16.13 15.89
CA THR A 660 29.43 16.71 17.19
C THR A 660 28.51 17.93 17.01
N ALA A 661 27.71 18.22 18.04
CA ALA A 661 26.98 19.49 18.19
C ALA A 661 27.98 20.56 18.66
N ARG A 662 28.40 21.49 17.79
CA ARG A 662 29.44 22.49 18.13
C ARG A 662 28.84 23.83 18.53
N HIS A 663 28.26 23.92 19.72
CA HIS A 663 28.17 25.12 20.55
C HIS A 663 28.11 24.61 22.01
N GLY A 664 29.03 25.08 22.86
CA GLY A 664 29.35 24.45 24.16
C GLY A 664 28.14 24.15 25.05
N GLY A 665 28.15 22.94 25.65
CA GLY A 665 27.13 22.44 26.57
C GLY A 665 25.88 21.93 25.85
N GLY A 666 25.58 20.64 25.97
CA GLY A 666 24.34 20.05 25.46
C GLY A 666 24.42 18.55 25.19
N HIS A 667 23.31 17.97 24.72
CA HIS A 667 23.24 16.56 24.33
C HIS A 667 24.16 16.28 23.13
N MET A 668 24.94 15.21 23.24
CA MET A 668 25.86 14.76 22.19
C MET A 668 25.29 13.51 21.51
N PRO A 669 24.91 13.57 20.23
CA PRO A 669 24.29 12.44 19.57
C PRO A 669 25.29 11.31 19.38
N MET A 670 24.83 10.07 19.52
CA MET A 670 25.63 8.90 19.16
C MET A 670 26.01 8.93 17.67
N ARG A 671 27.26 8.60 17.36
CA ARG A 671 27.75 8.61 15.99
C ARG A 671 27.61 7.22 15.38
N ILE A 672 26.88 7.09 14.28
CA ILE A 672 26.65 5.80 13.63
C ILE A 672 27.25 5.82 12.22
N VAL A 673 28.10 4.84 11.91
CA VAL A 673 28.68 4.65 10.58
C VAL A 673 28.11 3.40 9.94
N MET A 674 27.43 3.56 8.80
CA MET A 674 26.94 2.45 7.98
C MET A 674 27.95 2.11 6.87
N THR A 675 28.42 0.86 6.83
CA THR A 675 29.34 0.40 5.80
C THR A 675 29.27 -1.11 5.57
N GLN A 676 29.10 -1.54 4.32
CA GLN A 676 29.01 -2.97 3.99
C GLN A 676 30.35 -3.70 4.15
N THR A 677 31.47 -3.07 3.76
CA THR A 677 32.77 -3.74 3.64
C THR A 677 33.77 -3.41 4.74
N LEU A 678 33.46 -2.45 5.62
CA LEU A 678 34.42 -1.84 6.56
C LEU A 678 35.70 -1.30 5.89
N ASP A 679 35.59 -0.87 4.62
CA ASP A 679 36.65 -0.11 3.96
C ASP A 679 36.72 1.32 4.55
N LEU A 680 37.19 1.44 5.79
CA LEU A 680 37.28 2.71 6.52
C LEU A 680 38.75 3.02 6.88
N PRO A 681 39.11 4.30 7.02
CA PRO A 681 40.45 4.69 7.47
C PRO A 681 40.73 4.14 8.88
N GLU A 682 41.95 3.67 9.12
CA GLU A 682 42.39 3.20 10.45
C GLU A 682 42.44 4.32 11.48
N GLU A 683 42.69 5.54 11.00
CA GLU A 683 42.64 6.78 11.79
C GLU A 683 41.56 7.71 11.24
N ALA A 684 40.57 8.02 12.08
CA ALA A 684 39.49 8.96 11.79
C ALA A 684 39.05 9.63 13.09
N ASN A 685 38.53 10.85 13.00
CA ASN A 685 38.01 11.59 14.16
C ASN A 685 36.86 10.85 14.86
N LEU A 686 36.16 9.96 14.16
CA LEU A 686 35.08 9.15 14.72
C LEU A 686 35.55 8.01 15.63
N TRP A 687 36.84 7.64 15.56
CA TRP A 687 37.42 6.59 16.43
C TRP A 687 37.94 7.16 17.75
N ASP A 688 37.97 8.48 17.89
CA ASP A 688 38.22 9.14 19.16
C ASP A 688 36.94 9.12 20.00
N MET A 689 36.96 8.31 21.04
CA MET A 689 35.83 8.05 21.94
C MET A 689 35.84 8.94 23.19
N SER A 690 36.77 9.91 23.28
CA SER A 690 36.90 10.76 24.48
C SER A 690 35.69 11.67 24.72
N GLU A 691 35.06 12.15 23.65
CA GLU A 691 33.91 13.07 23.73
C GLU A 691 32.57 12.39 23.50
N VAL A 692 32.46 11.51 22.50
CA VAL A 692 31.18 10.95 22.03
C VAL A 692 31.36 9.49 21.60
N SER A 693 30.38 8.64 21.86
CA SER A 693 30.44 7.24 21.44
C SER A 693 30.18 7.06 19.94
N THR A 694 30.80 6.04 19.34
CA THR A 694 30.62 5.64 17.95
C THR A 694 30.22 4.17 17.84
N ILE A 695 29.22 3.90 17.01
CA ILE A 695 28.81 2.57 16.57
C ILE A 695 29.07 2.43 15.08
N VAL A 696 29.64 1.31 14.67
CA VAL A 696 29.79 0.93 13.26
C VAL A 696 28.88 -0.24 12.98
N VAL A 697 27.93 -0.05 12.07
CA VAL A 697 27.05 -1.13 11.60
C VAL A 697 27.55 -1.64 10.25
N THR A 698 27.67 -2.96 10.14
CA THR A 698 28.31 -3.60 8.98
C THR A 698 27.66 -4.92 8.58
N GLN A 699 28.03 -5.42 7.40
CA GLN A 699 27.59 -6.73 6.95
C GLN A 699 28.42 -7.84 7.60
N ARG A 700 27.76 -8.94 7.98
CA ARG A 700 28.37 -10.08 8.65
C ARG A 700 29.59 -10.58 7.88
N GLY A 701 30.71 -10.74 8.60
CA GLY A 701 31.96 -11.24 8.05
C GLY A 701 32.86 -10.18 7.42
N ALA A 702 32.45 -8.90 7.38
CA ALA A 702 33.29 -7.82 6.88
C ALA A 702 34.57 -7.66 7.72
N ARG A 703 35.75 -7.70 7.08
CA ARG A 703 37.08 -7.35 7.62
C ARG A 703 37.26 -7.52 9.15
N ARG A 704 37.18 -8.76 9.65
CA ARG A 704 37.26 -9.09 11.10
C ARG A 704 38.47 -8.49 11.84
N SER A 705 39.62 -8.37 11.19
CA SER A 705 40.81 -7.74 11.79
C SER A 705 40.58 -6.27 12.13
N PHE A 706 39.86 -5.54 11.26
CA PHE A 706 39.52 -4.15 11.46
C PHE A 706 38.41 -3.97 12.51
N GLN A 707 37.45 -4.90 12.57
CA GLN A 707 36.48 -4.93 13.68
C GLN A 707 37.18 -5.01 15.05
N LYS A 708 38.20 -5.89 15.17
CA LYS A 708 39.01 -5.99 16.40
C LYS A 708 39.77 -4.70 16.70
N LEU A 709 40.29 -4.02 15.69
CA LEU A 709 40.94 -2.71 15.85
C LEU A 709 39.94 -1.67 16.40
N LEU A 710 38.76 -1.55 15.79
CA LEU A 710 37.71 -0.65 16.25
C LEU A 710 37.28 -0.96 17.68
N ALA A 711 37.05 -2.24 18.00
CA ALA A 711 36.71 -2.67 19.36
C ALA A 711 37.82 -2.34 20.37
N SER A 712 39.10 -2.45 19.98
CA SER A 712 40.23 -2.04 20.83
C SER A 712 40.29 -0.54 21.12
N LYS A 713 39.67 0.28 20.25
CA LYS A 713 39.47 1.72 20.44
C LYS A 713 38.17 2.05 21.19
N GLY A 714 37.40 1.04 21.62
CA GLY A 714 36.12 1.20 22.31
C GLY A 714 34.91 1.40 21.38
N VAL A 715 35.10 1.32 20.06
CA VAL A 715 34.03 1.48 19.07
C VAL A 715 33.20 0.20 19.03
N GLU A 716 31.88 0.31 19.19
CA GLU A 716 30.97 -0.83 19.07
C GLU A 716 30.80 -1.19 17.60
N VAL A 717 30.90 -2.48 17.26
CA VAL A 717 30.66 -3.00 15.90
C VAL A 717 29.48 -3.95 15.93
N VAL A 718 28.44 -3.65 15.14
CA VAL A 718 27.22 -4.45 15.04
C VAL A 718 27.12 -5.04 13.64
N GLU A 719 26.97 -6.37 13.55
CA GLU A 719 26.87 -7.10 12.28
C GLU A 719 25.42 -7.42 11.92
N PHE A 720 25.06 -7.22 10.65
CA PHE A 720 23.78 -7.60 10.04
C PHE A 720 24.04 -8.60 8.91
N ASP A 721 23.15 -9.58 8.70
CA ASP A 721 23.29 -10.54 7.60
C ASP A 721 23.25 -9.84 6.23
N ILE A 722 22.29 -8.94 6.05
CA ILE A 722 22.20 -8.02 4.92
C ILE A 722 22.07 -6.61 5.49
N LEU A 723 23.09 -5.78 5.29
CA LEU A 723 23.05 -4.41 5.79
C LEU A 723 22.05 -3.57 4.97
N ASN A 724 20.85 -3.37 5.52
CA ASN A 724 19.83 -2.48 4.97
C ASN A 724 19.36 -1.46 6.02
N PRO A 725 18.90 -0.26 5.60
CA PRO A 725 18.52 0.79 6.55
C PRO A 725 17.37 0.41 7.48
N ARG A 726 16.40 -0.40 7.04
CA ARG A 726 15.23 -0.76 7.87
C ARG A 726 15.63 -1.60 9.09
N GLU A 727 16.39 -2.67 8.90
CA GLU A 727 16.88 -3.49 10.01
C GLU A 727 17.75 -2.70 10.99
N VAL A 728 18.59 -1.80 10.48
CA VAL A 728 19.42 -0.92 11.31
C VAL A 728 18.55 0.00 12.17
N MET A 729 17.48 0.56 11.59
CA MET A 729 16.57 1.42 12.34
C MET A 729 15.73 0.62 13.34
N GLU A 730 15.29 -0.60 13.02
CA GLU A 730 14.60 -1.49 13.96
C GLU A 730 15.48 -1.85 15.16
N TYR A 731 16.77 -2.09 14.91
CA TYR A 731 17.76 -2.30 15.97
C TYR A 731 17.90 -1.09 16.91
N PHE A 732 17.98 0.12 16.36
CA PHE A 732 18.04 1.34 17.19
C PHE A 732 16.71 1.66 17.87
N HIS A 733 15.57 1.35 17.25
CA HIS A 733 14.27 1.41 17.92
C HIS A 733 14.26 0.49 19.16
N ALA A 734 14.73 -0.75 19.04
CA ALA A 734 14.82 -1.69 20.15
C ALA A 734 15.75 -1.21 21.27
N ARG A 735 16.81 -0.45 20.93
CA ARG A 735 17.72 0.20 21.89
C ARG A 735 17.16 1.48 22.53
N GLY A 736 15.94 1.90 22.18
CA GLY A 736 15.28 3.04 22.80
C GLY A 736 15.48 4.38 22.09
N TYR A 737 16.13 4.42 20.93
CA TYR A 737 16.29 5.67 20.17
C TYR A 737 14.93 6.16 19.66
N LEU A 738 14.66 7.45 19.81
CA LEU A 738 13.47 8.14 19.33
C LEU A 738 13.73 8.89 18.04
N SER A 739 14.89 9.54 17.90
CA SER A 739 15.20 10.47 16.81
C SER A 739 16.61 10.26 16.25
N ILE A 740 16.73 10.12 14.92
CA ILE A 740 18.00 9.93 14.22
C ILE A 740 18.14 10.89 13.05
N LEU A 741 19.27 11.60 13.00
CA LEU A 741 19.64 12.50 11.91
C LEU A 741 20.52 11.79 10.89
N TRP A 742 20.14 11.85 9.62
CA TRP A 742 20.89 11.29 8.50
C TRP A 742 21.65 12.40 7.78
N GLU A 743 22.98 12.35 7.84
CA GLU A 743 23.89 13.25 7.13
C GLU A 743 24.73 12.48 6.10
N CYS A 744 24.07 11.62 5.33
CA CYS A 744 24.72 10.68 4.41
C CYS A 744 24.75 11.17 2.95
N GLY A 745 25.59 10.52 2.13
CA GLY A 745 25.60 10.73 0.68
C GLY A 745 24.39 10.13 -0.04
N GLY A 746 24.17 10.54 -1.30
CA GLY A 746 22.96 10.24 -2.04
C GLY A 746 22.59 8.76 -2.20
N THR A 747 23.56 7.85 -2.29
CA THR A 747 23.28 6.41 -2.37
C THR A 747 22.63 5.87 -1.11
N LEU A 748 23.14 6.24 0.08
CA LEU A 748 22.56 5.81 1.34
C LEU A 748 21.23 6.52 1.61
N ALA A 749 21.13 7.81 1.24
CA ALA A 749 19.88 8.56 1.34
C ALA A 749 18.76 7.92 0.50
N ALA A 750 19.04 7.55 -0.75
CA ALA A 750 18.07 6.86 -1.62
C ALA A 750 17.65 5.52 -1.01
N SER A 751 18.60 4.71 -0.56
CA SER A 751 18.30 3.43 0.10
C SER A 751 17.44 3.61 1.36
N ALA A 752 17.71 4.63 2.17
CA ALA A 752 16.92 4.92 3.37
C ALA A 752 15.49 5.38 3.02
N ILE A 753 15.34 6.26 2.03
CA ILE A 753 14.02 6.68 1.52
C ILE A 753 13.24 5.47 0.98
N SER A 754 13.84 4.66 0.10
CA SER A 754 13.19 3.47 -0.47
C SER A 754 12.79 2.44 0.58
N SER A 755 13.52 2.37 1.70
CA SER A 755 13.17 1.47 2.82
C SER A 755 12.05 2.02 3.72
N GLY A 756 11.56 3.23 3.48
CA GLY A 756 10.52 3.88 4.26
C GLY A 756 10.93 4.22 5.69
N VAL A 757 12.23 4.51 5.93
CA VAL A 757 12.70 4.91 7.26
C VAL A 757 12.88 6.42 7.42
N ILE A 758 12.96 7.18 6.32
CA ILE A 758 13.06 8.65 6.37
C ILE A 758 11.67 9.26 6.49
N HIS A 759 11.46 10.10 7.49
CA HIS A 759 10.17 10.70 7.79
C HIS A 759 10.12 12.18 7.39
N LYS A 760 11.20 12.93 7.68
CA LYS A 760 11.30 14.37 7.42
C LYS A 760 12.58 14.71 6.67
N VAL A 761 12.52 15.72 5.80
CA VAL A 761 13.65 16.23 5.03
C VAL A 761 13.98 17.65 5.48
N PHE A 762 15.27 17.96 5.60
CA PHE A 762 15.85 19.31 5.73
C PHE A 762 16.86 19.53 4.60
N ALA A 763 16.47 20.32 3.61
CA ALA A 763 17.25 20.63 2.41
C ALA A 763 17.78 22.07 2.48
N PHE A 764 19.08 22.23 2.70
CA PHE A 764 19.75 23.54 2.62
C PHE A 764 20.20 23.82 1.19
N VAL A 765 19.58 24.77 0.51
CA VAL A 765 19.86 25.15 -0.88
C VAL A 765 20.69 26.42 -0.91
N ALA A 766 21.95 26.29 -1.28
CA ALA A 766 22.87 27.42 -1.42
C ALA A 766 22.70 28.09 -2.81
N PRO A 767 22.82 29.43 -2.91
CA PRO A 767 22.73 30.17 -4.18
C PRO A 767 24.02 30.00 -5.00
N LYS A 768 24.33 28.76 -5.36
CA LYS A 768 25.52 28.33 -6.12
C LYS A 768 25.09 27.43 -7.26
N ILE A 769 25.80 27.44 -8.37
CA ILE A 769 25.59 26.52 -9.50
C ILE A 769 26.95 25.93 -9.87
N ILE A 770 27.03 24.61 -10.03
CA ILE A 770 28.30 23.93 -10.37
C ILE A 770 28.20 23.03 -11.62
N GLY A 771 27.02 22.54 -11.94
CA GLY A 771 26.74 21.64 -13.04
C GLY A 771 27.43 20.28 -12.87
N GLY A 772 27.68 19.62 -14.01
CA GLY A 772 28.40 18.35 -14.07
C GLY A 772 27.50 17.13 -14.01
N LYS A 773 27.58 16.32 -15.06
CA LYS A 773 26.87 15.02 -15.16
C LYS A 773 27.29 14.07 -14.03
N ASN A 774 28.57 14.09 -13.65
CA ASN A 774 29.14 13.21 -12.63
C ASN A 774 29.20 13.85 -11.23
N ALA A 775 28.70 15.08 -11.07
CA ALA A 775 28.59 15.70 -9.76
C ALA A 775 27.44 15.05 -8.98
N PRO A 776 27.67 14.57 -7.75
CA PRO A 776 26.69 13.81 -6.97
C PRO A 776 25.50 14.67 -6.56
N SER A 777 24.30 14.05 -6.57
CA SER A 777 23.04 14.61 -6.07
C SER A 777 22.79 14.21 -4.60
N PRO A 778 21.89 14.92 -3.89
CA PRO A 778 21.55 14.63 -2.49
C PRO A 778 20.83 13.31 -2.30
N VAL A 779 20.06 12.90 -3.31
CA VAL A 779 19.38 11.60 -3.37
C VAL A 779 19.87 10.90 -4.64
N GLY A 780 20.31 9.66 -4.50
CA GLY A 780 20.70 8.79 -5.60
C GLY A 780 19.49 8.25 -6.36
N ASP A 781 19.67 7.10 -7.01
CA ASP A 781 18.61 6.47 -7.79
C ASP A 781 17.53 5.84 -6.88
N LEU A 782 16.28 6.26 -7.07
CA LEU A 782 15.09 5.69 -6.42
C LEU A 782 14.32 4.72 -7.34
N GLY A 783 14.76 4.53 -8.58
CA GLY A 783 14.06 3.70 -9.58
C GLY A 783 12.83 4.36 -10.21
N MET A 784 12.61 5.66 -9.97
CA MET A 784 11.51 6.43 -10.55
C MET A 784 11.87 6.92 -11.95
N VAL A 785 11.02 6.66 -12.93
CA VAL A 785 11.23 6.98 -14.35
C VAL A 785 10.24 8.01 -14.89
N GLU A 786 9.13 8.26 -14.18
CA GLU A 786 8.10 9.24 -14.52
C GLU A 786 7.90 10.26 -13.38
N MET A 787 7.53 11.51 -13.71
CA MET A 787 7.30 12.55 -12.71
C MET A 787 6.08 12.28 -11.80
N SER A 788 5.12 11.50 -12.27
CA SER A 788 3.98 11.01 -11.48
C SER A 788 4.42 10.17 -10.27
N GLN A 789 5.62 9.61 -10.30
CA GLN A 789 6.19 8.77 -9.24
C GLN A 789 7.01 9.58 -8.23
N ALA A 790 7.26 10.87 -8.49
CA ALA A 790 8.07 11.70 -7.62
C ALA A 790 7.42 11.88 -6.24
N LEU A 791 8.24 11.85 -5.19
CA LEU A 791 7.78 12.01 -3.82
C LEU A 791 7.50 13.49 -3.53
N ASN A 792 6.25 13.79 -3.17
CA ASN A 792 5.86 15.11 -2.71
C ASN A 792 6.17 15.25 -1.21
N LEU A 793 6.71 16.40 -0.81
CA LEU A 793 6.80 16.75 0.61
C LEU A 793 5.46 17.32 1.09
N ILE A 794 5.09 16.96 2.31
CA ILE A 794 3.90 17.41 3.04
C ILE A 794 4.35 18.43 4.08
N ASP A 795 3.49 19.40 4.39
CA ASP A 795 3.76 20.46 5.38
C ASP A 795 5.07 21.19 5.11
N VAL A 796 5.24 21.63 3.86
CA VAL A 796 6.49 22.23 3.41
C VAL A 796 6.66 23.62 4.01
N CYS A 797 7.79 23.83 4.68
CA CYS A 797 8.23 25.12 5.20
C CYS A 797 9.45 25.62 4.42
N TYR A 798 9.45 26.92 4.13
CA TYR A 798 10.52 27.63 3.43
C TYR A 798 11.06 28.72 4.35
N GLU A 799 12.34 28.66 4.67
CA GLU A 799 13.00 29.60 5.58
C GLU A 799 14.31 30.12 4.98
N GLN A 800 14.51 31.43 4.99
CA GLN A 800 15.78 32.01 4.56
C GLN A 800 16.82 31.95 5.70
N VAL A 801 17.95 31.28 5.47
CA VAL A 801 19.03 31.12 6.45
C VAL A 801 20.31 31.77 5.91
N GLY A 802 20.50 33.04 6.25
CA GLY A 802 21.56 33.84 5.65
C GLY A 802 21.40 33.90 4.13
N PRO A 803 22.42 33.50 3.33
CA PRO A 803 22.29 33.45 1.87
C PRO A 803 21.60 32.19 1.35
N ASP A 804 21.42 31.14 2.17
CA ASP A 804 20.83 29.87 1.75
C ASP A 804 19.31 29.86 1.98
N MET A 805 18.60 28.95 1.30
CA MET A 805 17.19 28.63 1.55
C MET A 805 17.09 27.26 2.22
N LEU A 806 16.43 27.18 3.38
CA LEU A 806 16.05 25.92 4.01
C LEU A 806 14.65 25.54 3.53
N ILE A 807 14.53 24.37 2.92
CA ILE A 807 13.26 23.73 2.58
C ILE A 807 13.12 22.51 3.49
N SER A 808 12.03 22.44 4.26
CA SER A 808 11.75 21.27 5.10
C SER A 808 10.32 20.78 4.93
N GLY A 809 10.10 19.49 5.13
CA GLY A 809 8.79 18.86 4.99
C GLY A 809 8.85 17.36 5.26
N PHE A 810 7.68 16.73 5.39
CA PHE A 810 7.56 15.30 5.64
C PHE A 810 7.37 14.51 4.34
N LEU A 811 7.88 13.29 4.28
CA LEU A 811 7.63 12.37 3.15
C LEU A 811 6.27 11.66 3.27
N GLN A 812 5.78 11.52 4.50
CA GLN A 812 4.48 10.93 4.84
C GLN A 812 3.88 11.75 5.99
N PRO A 813 2.54 11.86 6.09
CA PRO A 813 1.94 12.53 7.24
C PRO A 813 2.36 11.83 8.54
N LEU A 814 2.39 12.58 9.65
CA LEU A 814 2.60 11.96 10.96
C LEU A 814 1.48 10.92 11.19
N PRO A 815 1.80 9.72 11.70
CA PRO A 815 0.80 8.70 11.95
C PRO A 815 -0.30 9.21 12.89
N GLU A 816 -1.55 9.05 12.48
CA GLU A 816 -2.66 9.26 13.39
C GLU A 816 -2.68 8.15 14.42
N MET A 817 -2.66 8.52 15.70
CA MET A 817 -2.58 7.55 16.79
C MET A 817 -3.95 6.99 17.18
N VAL A 818 -5.00 7.12 16.37
CA VAL A 818 -6.31 6.54 16.68
C VAL A 818 -6.19 5.01 16.66
N PRO A 819 -6.60 4.29 17.72
CA PRO A 819 -6.63 2.84 17.67
C PRO A 819 -7.52 2.40 16.51
N VAL A 820 -6.97 1.65 15.56
CA VAL A 820 -7.79 1.00 14.53
C VAL A 820 -8.54 -0.14 15.22
N ILE A 821 -9.77 0.13 15.65
CA ILE A 821 -10.70 -0.93 16.05
C ILE A 821 -11.18 -1.58 14.76
N PRO A 822 -10.87 -2.87 14.52
CA PRO A 822 -11.33 -3.54 13.32
C PRO A 822 -12.86 -3.54 13.30
N SER A 823 -13.44 -2.97 12.25
CA SER A 823 -14.88 -2.79 12.10
C SER A 823 -15.54 -2.08 13.30
N LEU A 824 -15.02 -0.90 13.61
CA LEU A 824 -15.44 -0.03 14.70
C LEU A 824 -16.97 0.09 14.85
N ASP A 825 -17.69 0.39 13.77
CA ASP A 825 -19.14 0.59 13.82
C ASP A 825 -19.90 -0.66 14.27
N GLU A 826 -19.50 -1.83 13.75
CA GLU A 826 -20.12 -3.10 14.09
C GLU A 826 -19.73 -3.56 15.50
N THR A 827 -18.53 -3.23 15.95
CA THR A 827 -18.09 -3.46 17.34
C THR A 827 -18.88 -2.61 18.33
N PHE A 828 -19.14 -1.35 17.99
CA PHE A 828 -20.00 -0.45 18.78
C PHE A 828 -21.44 -0.97 18.86
N VAL A 829 -21.98 -1.53 17.77
CA VAL A 829 -23.32 -2.14 17.77
C VAL A 829 -23.39 -3.37 18.69
N VAL A 830 -22.32 -4.16 18.76
CA VAL A 830 -22.25 -5.35 19.63
C VAL A 830 -22.06 -4.98 21.11
N ASP A 831 -21.28 -3.94 21.38
CA ASP A 831 -21.05 -3.41 22.72
C ASP A 831 -21.05 -1.86 22.69
N PRO A 832 -22.20 -1.23 23.01
CA PRO A 832 -22.33 0.23 22.99
C PRO A 832 -21.45 0.97 24.00
N THR A 833 -20.81 0.25 24.93
CA THR A 833 -19.84 0.83 25.87
C THR A 833 -18.44 0.99 25.27
N VAL A 834 -18.24 0.51 24.03
CA VAL A 834 -16.97 0.65 23.31
C VAL A 834 -16.84 2.06 22.72
N SER A 835 -15.74 2.75 22.99
CA SER A 835 -15.35 3.99 22.34
C SER A 835 -13.94 3.82 21.75
N PRO A 836 -13.68 4.26 20.50
CA PRO A 836 -12.34 4.20 19.90
C PRO A 836 -11.28 4.98 20.67
N TYR A 837 -11.70 5.91 21.53
CA TYR A 837 -10.81 6.78 22.28
C TYR A 837 -10.68 6.39 23.76
N GLU A 838 -11.72 5.78 24.34
CA GLU A 838 -11.74 5.47 25.78
C GLU A 838 -11.56 3.98 26.09
N SER A 839 -11.93 3.08 25.17
CA SER A 839 -11.87 1.64 25.41
C SER A 839 -10.47 1.08 25.25
N ARG A 840 -10.07 0.28 26.24
CA ARG A 840 -8.84 -0.51 26.18
C ARG A 840 -9.00 -1.60 25.11
N ILE A 841 -8.00 -1.78 24.25
CA ILE A 841 -7.97 -2.93 23.32
C ILE A 841 -7.15 -4.05 23.96
N ILE A 842 -7.72 -5.25 23.99
CA ILE A 842 -7.09 -6.49 24.43
C ILE A 842 -6.87 -7.36 23.20
N PHE A 843 -5.60 -7.55 22.86
CA PHE A 843 -5.19 -8.47 21.80
C PHE A 843 -4.98 -9.87 22.37
N PHE A 844 -5.42 -10.88 21.62
CA PHE A 844 -5.13 -12.29 21.90
C PHE A 844 -4.85 -13.02 20.58
N TYR A 845 -3.91 -13.97 20.58
CA TYR A 845 -3.66 -14.78 19.39
C TYR A 845 -3.14 -16.16 19.76
N LYS A 846 -2.02 -16.23 20.49
CA LYS A 846 -1.40 -17.50 20.86
C LYS A 846 -1.96 -18.02 22.17
N THR A 847 -2.08 -19.34 22.27
CA THR A 847 -2.69 -20.01 23.44
C THR A 847 -1.90 -19.80 24.74
N TRP A 848 -0.61 -19.42 24.65
CA TRP A 848 0.25 -19.10 25.77
C TRP A 848 0.26 -17.61 26.17
N ASP A 849 -0.46 -16.75 25.45
CA ASP A 849 -0.60 -15.33 25.80
C ASP A 849 -1.49 -15.17 27.06
N PRO A 850 -1.41 -14.04 27.79
CA PRO A 850 -2.24 -13.80 28.98
C PRO A 850 -3.75 -13.97 28.74
N TYR A 851 -4.22 -13.67 27.53
CA TYR A 851 -5.60 -13.86 27.08
C TYR A 851 -5.73 -14.97 26.02
N GLY A 852 -4.74 -15.85 25.90
CA GLY A 852 -4.67 -16.90 24.89
C GLY A 852 -5.80 -17.92 24.96
N VAL A 853 -6.44 -18.04 26.13
CA VAL A 853 -7.64 -18.87 26.31
C VAL A 853 -8.86 -18.34 25.55
N LEU A 854 -8.86 -17.08 25.10
CA LEU A 854 -9.92 -16.53 24.24
C LEU A 854 -9.90 -17.13 22.83
N SER A 855 -8.76 -17.68 22.39
CA SER A 855 -8.63 -18.31 21.07
C SER A 855 -9.46 -19.60 20.94
N ASN A 856 -10.00 -19.85 19.74
CA ASN A 856 -10.58 -21.13 19.32
C ASN A 856 -9.55 -22.28 19.27
N PHE A 857 -8.25 -21.96 19.20
CA PHE A 857 -7.14 -22.92 19.30
C PHE A 857 -6.81 -23.33 20.73
N SER A 858 -7.45 -22.73 21.74
CA SER A 858 -7.21 -23.11 23.14
C SER A 858 -7.65 -24.57 23.40
N PRO A 859 -6.84 -25.39 24.10
CA PRO A 859 -7.06 -26.83 24.28
C PRO A 859 -8.11 -27.14 25.36
N HIS A 860 -9.34 -26.66 25.14
CA HIS A 860 -10.48 -26.88 26.03
C HIS A 860 -11.55 -27.67 25.29
N SER A 861 -11.83 -28.88 25.74
CA SER A 861 -12.83 -29.74 25.12
C SER A 861 -14.24 -29.19 25.31
N ILE A 862 -15.09 -29.36 24.30
CA ILE A 862 -16.50 -28.95 24.31
C ILE A 862 -17.40 -30.17 24.03
N GLN A 863 -18.60 -30.16 24.60
CA GLN A 863 -19.63 -31.18 24.36
C GLN A 863 -20.76 -30.56 23.55
N MET A 864 -21.02 -31.12 22.37
CA MET A 864 -21.99 -30.57 21.41
C MET A 864 -22.96 -31.68 20.97
N PRO A 865 -24.27 -31.40 20.86
CA PRO A 865 -25.23 -32.38 20.36
C PRO A 865 -24.97 -32.69 18.87
N ASP A 866 -25.13 -33.95 18.48
CA ASP A 866 -25.11 -34.40 17.09
C ASP A 866 -26.51 -34.31 16.44
N GLU A 867 -26.62 -34.80 15.20
CA GLU A 867 -27.88 -34.79 14.42
C GLU A 867 -28.99 -35.65 15.06
N ASN A 868 -28.65 -36.58 15.96
CA ASN A 868 -29.59 -37.44 16.68
C ASN A 868 -29.91 -36.91 18.10
N GLY A 869 -29.28 -35.82 18.53
CA GLY A 869 -29.41 -35.23 19.86
C GLY A 869 -28.48 -35.83 20.91
N ASP A 870 -27.56 -36.73 20.53
CA ASP A 870 -26.55 -37.30 21.41
C ASP A 870 -25.34 -36.37 21.55
N TYR A 871 -24.75 -36.30 22.75
CA TYR A 871 -23.62 -35.40 22.99
C TYR A 871 -22.29 -36.01 22.54
N VAL A 872 -21.62 -35.32 21.62
CA VAL A 872 -20.28 -35.66 21.11
C VAL A 872 -19.25 -34.72 21.72
N THR A 873 -18.15 -35.29 22.22
CA THR A 873 -17.02 -34.52 22.76
C THR A 873 -16.04 -34.17 21.65
N TRP A 874 -15.68 -32.88 21.54
CA TRP A 874 -14.67 -32.34 20.64
C TRP A 874 -13.49 -31.81 21.45
N LEU A 875 -12.26 -32.09 21.02
CA LEU A 875 -11.05 -31.73 21.79
C LEU A 875 -10.79 -30.22 21.86
N SER A 876 -11.32 -29.44 20.92
CA SER A 876 -11.35 -27.97 20.99
C SER A 876 -12.45 -27.38 20.11
N VAL A 877 -12.68 -26.07 20.24
CA VAL A 877 -13.55 -25.30 19.34
C VAL A 877 -13.10 -25.43 17.87
N GLU A 878 -11.79 -25.43 17.60
CA GLU A 878 -11.26 -25.60 16.24
C GLU A 878 -11.56 -26.98 15.64
N HIS A 879 -11.55 -28.05 16.44
CA HIS A 879 -11.93 -29.39 15.95
C HIS A 879 -13.38 -29.42 15.49
N TYR A 880 -14.28 -28.89 16.31
CA TYR A 880 -15.70 -28.77 15.99
C TYR A 880 -15.90 -27.92 14.73
N TYR A 881 -15.28 -26.75 14.66
CA TYR A 881 -15.42 -25.81 13.55
C TYR A 881 -14.94 -26.40 12.21
N GLN A 882 -13.78 -27.06 12.19
CA GLN A 882 -13.24 -27.63 10.95
C GLN A 882 -14.03 -28.84 10.47
N ALA A 883 -14.53 -29.68 11.38
CA ALA A 883 -15.37 -30.83 11.02
C ALA A 883 -16.70 -30.39 10.41
N HIS A 884 -17.32 -29.32 10.94
CA HIS A 884 -18.63 -28.83 10.50
C HIS A 884 -18.67 -28.28 9.07
N LYS A 885 -17.52 -28.12 8.41
CA LYS A 885 -17.45 -27.86 6.97
C LYS A 885 -17.96 -29.03 6.12
N PHE A 886 -17.86 -30.24 6.64
CA PHE A 886 -18.09 -31.49 5.90
C PHE A 886 -19.26 -32.31 6.48
N VAL A 887 -19.77 -31.95 7.66
CA VAL A 887 -20.95 -32.59 8.27
C VAL A 887 -22.18 -32.37 7.38
N GLY A 888 -22.93 -33.45 7.13
CA GLY A 888 -24.14 -33.44 6.29
C GLY A 888 -23.89 -33.63 4.78
N VAL A 889 -22.63 -33.79 4.35
CA VAL A 889 -22.27 -34.06 2.95
C VAL A 889 -22.30 -35.57 2.70
N ASP A 890 -23.13 -36.00 1.75
CA ASP A 890 -23.29 -37.41 1.36
C ASP A 890 -22.13 -37.88 0.44
N ASP A 891 -20.90 -37.83 0.96
CA ASP A 891 -19.69 -38.32 0.29
C ASP A 891 -18.77 -39.06 1.29
N PRO A 892 -18.32 -40.29 0.98
CA PRO A 892 -17.45 -41.06 1.87
C PRO A 892 -16.13 -40.37 2.25
N LEU A 893 -15.56 -39.52 1.38
CA LEU A 893 -14.35 -38.76 1.66
C LEU A 893 -14.62 -37.60 2.63
N ALA A 894 -15.82 -37.01 2.58
CA ALA A 894 -16.23 -35.99 3.55
C ALA A 894 -16.37 -36.62 4.95
N GLN A 895 -16.98 -37.80 5.04
CA GLN A 895 -17.12 -38.55 6.30
C GLN A 895 -15.75 -38.97 6.88
N ASP A 896 -14.83 -39.49 6.05
CA ASP A 896 -13.45 -39.78 6.47
C ASP A 896 -12.72 -38.53 6.96
N CYS A 897 -12.92 -37.39 6.29
CA CYS A 897 -12.33 -36.12 6.71
C CYS A 897 -12.80 -35.71 8.10
N VAL A 898 -14.10 -35.84 8.40
CA VAL A 898 -14.68 -35.53 9.73
C VAL A 898 -14.04 -36.40 10.81
N GLU A 899 -13.94 -37.72 10.60
CA GLU A 899 -13.33 -38.64 11.59
C GLU A 899 -11.84 -38.36 11.79
N ARG A 900 -11.11 -37.99 10.72
CA ARG A 900 -9.71 -37.58 10.80
C ARG A 900 -9.52 -36.26 11.53
N ILE A 901 -10.43 -35.30 11.36
CA ILE A 901 -10.42 -34.05 12.13
C ILE A 901 -10.72 -34.36 13.60
N LYS A 902 -11.71 -35.21 13.89
CA LYS A 902 -12.12 -35.59 15.25
C LYS A 902 -11.00 -36.31 16.01
N SER A 903 -10.22 -37.13 15.32
CA SER A 903 -9.08 -37.88 15.87
C SER A 903 -7.74 -37.12 15.86
N ALA A 904 -7.71 -35.88 15.37
CA ALA A 904 -6.52 -35.03 15.38
C ALA A 904 -6.02 -34.81 16.83
N LYS A 905 -4.70 -34.76 17.00
CA LYS A 905 -4.09 -34.63 18.35
C LYS A 905 -4.03 -33.19 18.84
N SER A 906 -4.12 -32.21 17.93
CA SER A 906 -4.06 -30.79 18.26
C SER A 906 -4.99 -29.95 17.38
N PRO A 907 -5.41 -28.76 17.85
CA PRO A 907 -6.20 -27.80 17.08
C PRO A 907 -5.54 -27.41 15.75
N GLU A 908 -4.21 -27.29 15.71
CA GLU A 908 -3.45 -27.01 14.49
C GLU A 908 -3.50 -28.16 13.48
N GLU A 909 -3.49 -29.41 13.98
CA GLU A 909 -3.65 -30.58 13.13
C GLU A 909 -5.05 -30.66 12.53
N ALA A 910 -6.10 -30.45 13.34
CA ALA A 910 -7.48 -30.34 12.89
C ALA A 910 -7.65 -29.25 11.81
N ALA A 911 -7.11 -28.06 12.06
CA ALA A 911 -7.09 -26.93 11.11
C ALA A 911 -6.39 -27.29 9.79
N ARG A 912 -5.23 -27.95 9.85
CA ARG A 912 -4.47 -28.37 8.68
C ARG A 912 -5.24 -29.38 7.83
N ILE A 913 -5.87 -30.38 8.46
CA ILE A 913 -6.66 -31.40 7.76
C ILE A 913 -7.85 -30.74 7.03
N GLY A 914 -8.68 -29.97 7.76
CA GLY A 914 -9.86 -29.32 7.18
C GLY A 914 -9.53 -28.32 6.08
N ARG A 915 -8.51 -27.46 6.26
CA ARG A 915 -8.07 -26.49 5.24
C ARG A 915 -7.40 -27.16 4.03
N SER A 916 -6.72 -28.28 4.22
CA SER A 916 -6.16 -29.05 3.09
C SER A 916 -7.27 -29.64 2.24
N MET A 917 -8.28 -30.25 2.87
CA MET A 917 -9.42 -30.83 2.15
C MET A 917 -10.22 -29.76 1.40
N GLN A 918 -10.50 -28.63 2.05
CA GLN A 918 -11.16 -27.47 1.42
C GLN A 918 -10.43 -26.97 0.17
N ARG A 919 -9.09 -26.93 0.17
CA ARG A 919 -8.30 -26.49 -0.99
C ARG A 919 -8.25 -27.54 -2.12
N GLN A 920 -8.19 -28.82 -1.77
CA GLN A 920 -8.07 -29.90 -2.75
C GLN A 920 -9.42 -30.28 -3.38
N LYS A 921 -10.50 -30.21 -2.60
CA LYS A 921 -11.86 -30.58 -3.00
C LYS A 921 -12.86 -29.58 -2.40
N PRO A 922 -12.98 -28.38 -2.95
CA PRO A 922 -13.95 -27.38 -2.47
C PRO A 922 -15.40 -27.87 -2.58
N ASP A 923 -15.70 -28.76 -3.54
CA ASP A 923 -17.05 -29.33 -3.76
C ASP A 923 -17.54 -30.20 -2.59
N LEU A 924 -16.65 -30.65 -1.71
CA LEU A 924 -17.00 -31.44 -0.51
C LEU A 924 -17.40 -30.58 0.69
N ILE A 925 -17.36 -29.26 0.57
CA ILE A 925 -17.84 -28.36 1.61
C ILE A 925 -19.35 -28.25 1.49
N ARG A 926 -20.05 -28.30 2.62
CA ARG A 926 -21.50 -28.10 2.66
C ARG A 926 -21.90 -26.76 1.99
N SER A 927 -22.97 -26.79 1.21
CA SER A 927 -23.38 -25.68 0.32
C SER A 927 -23.79 -24.40 1.07
N ASP A 928 -24.22 -24.51 2.32
CA ASP A 928 -24.61 -23.41 3.19
C ASP A 928 -23.49 -22.92 4.13
N TRP A 929 -22.25 -23.44 3.99
CA TRP A 929 -21.15 -23.15 4.91
C TRP A 929 -20.92 -21.66 5.15
N GLU A 930 -20.92 -20.85 4.09
CA GLU A 930 -20.70 -19.40 4.19
C GLU A 930 -21.78 -18.70 5.02
N ASN A 931 -23.02 -19.22 5.03
CA ASN A 931 -24.13 -18.68 5.79
C ASN A 931 -24.10 -19.09 7.27
N ILE A 932 -23.56 -20.27 7.59
CA ILE A 932 -23.64 -20.83 8.95
C ILE A 932 -22.34 -20.76 9.77
N LYS A 933 -21.19 -20.49 9.14
CA LYS A 933 -19.87 -20.54 9.79
C LYS A 933 -19.77 -19.68 11.05
N ILE A 934 -20.44 -18.52 11.08
CA ILE A 934 -20.47 -17.61 12.23
C ILE A 934 -21.23 -18.25 13.40
N ASP A 935 -22.41 -18.81 13.12
CA ASP A 935 -23.25 -19.48 14.11
C ASP A 935 -22.58 -20.73 14.68
N VAL A 936 -21.94 -21.54 13.82
CA VAL A 936 -21.17 -22.73 14.24
C VAL A 936 -20.07 -22.34 15.23
N MET A 937 -19.30 -21.28 14.94
CA MET A 937 -18.26 -20.78 15.84
C MET A 937 -18.85 -20.25 17.15
N TYR A 938 -19.92 -19.46 17.08
CA TYR A 938 -20.58 -18.87 18.25
C TYR A 938 -21.10 -19.95 19.21
N ARG A 939 -21.79 -20.98 18.70
CA ARG A 939 -22.28 -22.10 19.52
C ARG A 939 -21.16 -22.84 20.24
N ALA A 940 -20.06 -23.10 19.54
CA ALA A 940 -18.89 -23.76 20.12
C ALA A 940 -18.21 -22.91 21.21
N LEU A 941 -18.07 -21.60 20.98
CA LEU A 941 -17.54 -20.66 21.98
C LEU A 941 -18.47 -20.57 23.19
N ARG A 942 -19.78 -20.43 22.99
CA ARG A 942 -20.77 -20.40 24.09
C ARG A 942 -20.65 -21.65 24.96
N CYS A 943 -20.55 -22.83 24.36
CA CYS A 943 -20.37 -24.09 25.07
C CYS A 943 -19.07 -24.08 25.90
N LYS A 944 -17.93 -23.68 25.30
CA LYS A 944 -16.65 -23.54 26.00
C LYS A 944 -16.76 -22.62 27.22
N PHE A 945 -17.26 -21.40 27.05
CA PHE A 945 -17.33 -20.44 28.16
C PHE A 945 -18.43 -20.74 29.20
N SER A 946 -19.35 -21.66 28.89
CA SER A 946 -20.36 -22.15 29.85
C SER A 946 -19.85 -23.31 30.70
N ILE A 947 -19.00 -24.18 30.14
CA ILE A 947 -18.47 -25.38 30.85
C ILE A 947 -17.37 -25.02 31.85
N TYR A 948 -16.57 -23.99 31.58
CA TYR A 948 -15.38 -23.65 32.37
C TYR A 948 -15.56 -22.32 33.13
N PRO A 949 -15.84 -22.34 34.46
CA PRO A 949 -16.08 -21.13 35.25
C PRO A 949 -14.92 -20.13 35.23
N HIS A 950 -13.68 -20.61 35.27
CA HIS A 950 -12.50 -19.75 35.24
C HIS A 950 -12.33 -19.01 33.89
N LEU A 951 -12.74 -19.62 32.77
CA LEU A 951 -12.74 -18.95 31.47
C LEU A 951 -13.85 -17.91 31.39
N ASN A 952 -15.02 -18.21 31.97
CA ASN A 952 -16.12 -17.26 32.08
C ASN A 952 -15.70 -16.02 32.87
N SER A 953 -15.12 -16.20 34.07
CA SER A 953 -14.59 -15.09 34.86
C SER A 953 -13.53 -14.27 34.12
N MET A 954 -12.65 -14.92 33.36
CA MET A 954 -11.68 -14.21 32.53
C MET A 954 -12.35 -13.38 31.43
N LEU A 955 -13.34 -13.93 30.72
CA LEU A 955 -14.09 -13.18 29.70
C LEU A 955 -14.80 -11.97 30.33
N LEU A 956 -15.46 -12.15 31.47
CA LEU A 956 -16.15 -11.07 32.19
C LEU A 956 -15.18 -9.99 32.69
N SER A 957 -13.95 -10.35 33.09
CA SER A 957 -12.92 -9.38 33.52
C SER A 957 -12.50 -8.39 32.42
N THR A 958 -12.86 -8.66 31.16
CA THR A 958 -12.56 -7.79 30.02
C THR A 958 -13.64 -6.74 29.75
N ALA A 959 -14.66 -6.61 30.60
CA ALA A 959 -15.74 -5.63 30.43
C ALA A 959 -15.22 -4.21 30.15
N GLY A 960 -15.85 -3.51 29.21
CA GLY A 960 -15.42 -2.18 28.74
C GLY A 960 -14.18 -2.16 27.84
N SER A 961 -13.63 -3.34 27.49
CA SER A 961 -12.50 -3.47 26.56
C SER A 961 -12.91 -4.10 25.22
N VAL A 962 -12.26 -3.70 24.15
CA VAL A 962 -12.39 -4.31 22.82
C VAL A 962 -11.53 -5.56 22.75
N LEU A 963 -12.10 -6.68 22.33
CA LEU A 963 -11.37 -7.93 22.13
C LEU A 963 -10.99 -8.07 20.65
N VAL A 964 -9.70 -8.23 20.37
CA VAL A 964 -9.18 -8.40 19.01
C VAL A 964 -8.35 -9.68 18.89
N GLU A 965 -8.74 -10.57 17.98
CA GLU A 965 -7.87 -11.68 17.60
C GLU A 965 -6.74 -11.17 16.71
N ALA A 966 -5.52 -11.14 17.22
CA ALA A 966 -4.34 -10.57 16.55
C ALA A 966 -3.71 -11.54 15.53
N SER A 967 -4.53 -12.18 14.71
CA SER A 967 -4.07 -13.03 13.60
C SER A 967 -3.60 -12.14 12.44
N PRO A 968 -2.32 -12.21 12.03
CA PRO A 968 -1.75 -11.33 10.99
C PRO A 968 -2.13 -11.72 9.56
N HIS A 969 -2.88 -12.82 9.38
CA HIS A 969 -3.19 -13.39 8.07
C HIS A 969 -4.66 -13.77 7.91
N ASP A 970 -5.44 -13.83 8.99
CA ASP A 970 -6.86 -14.12 8.94
C ASP A 970 -7.65 -12.81 9.00
N LEU A 971 -8.09 -12.33 7.83
CA LEU A 971 -8.87 -11.10 7.72
C LEU A 971 -10.34 -11.28 8.09
N PHE A 972 -10.82 -12.52 8.29
CA PHE A 972 -12.22 -12.76 8.63
C PHE A 972 -12.38 -12.91 10.15
N TRP A 973 -11.67 -13.86 10.77
CA TRP A 973 -11.75 -14.08 12.21
C TRP A 973 -10.90 -13.08 13.00
N GLY A 974 -9.80 -12.62 12.42
CA GLY A 974 -8.82 -11.75 13.06
C GLY A 974 -8.88 -10.28 12.62
N GLY A 975 -8.07 -9.47 13.30
CA GLY A 975 -7.96 -8.02 13.07
C GLY A 975 -7.00 -7.62 11.95
N GLY A 976 -6.24 -8.54 11.35
CA GLY A 976 -5.20 -8.20 10.37
C GLY A 976 -3.95 -7.56 10.99
N ARG A 977 -2.97 -7.16 10.18
CA ARG A 977 -1.71 -6.54 10.67
C ARG A 977 -1.87 -5.08 11.06
N GLU A 978 -2.71 -4.36 10.32
CA GLU A 978 -2.95 -2.92 10.37
C GLU A 978 -4.38 -2.59 10.84
N GLY A 979 -5.13 -3.58 11.33
CA GLY A 979 -6.54 -3.42 11.72
C GLY A 979 -7.55 -3.59 10.58
N GLU A 980 -7.09 -4.11 9.43
CA GLU A 980 -7.88 -4.30 8.20
C GLU A 980 -8.80 -5.54 8.21
N GLY A 981 -8.67 -6.40 9.23
CA GLY A 981 -9.52 -7.59 9.37
C GLY A 981 -10.90 -7.28 9.97
N LEU A 982 -11.83 -8.23 9.84
CA LEU A 982 -13.19 -8.10 10.35
C LEU A 982 -13.30 -8.45 11.84
N ASN A 983 -12.32 -9.16 12.41
CA ASN A 983 -12.27 -9.52 13.82
C ASN A 983 -13.55 -10.24 14.33
N TYR A 984 -14.19 -11.08 13.50
CA TYR A 984 -15.43 -11.77 13.89
C TYR A 984 -15.28 -12.58 15.19
N LEU A 985 -14.10 -13.13 15.48
CA LEU A 985 -13.89 -13.91 16.70
C LEU A 985 -13.98 -13.02 17.94
N GLY A 986 -13.30 -11.87 17.93
CA GLY A 986 -13.37 -10.87 19.00
C GLY A 986 -14.80 -10.39 19.24
N ARG A 987 -15.56 -10.15 18.16
CA ARG A 987 -16.98 -9.74 18.25
C ARG A 987 -17.88 -10.80 18.88
N LEU A 988 -17.72 -12.07 18.50
CA LEU A 988 -18.50 -13.16 19.11
C LEU A 988 -18.22 -13.27 20.61
N LEU A 989 -16.97 -13.06 21.03
CA LEU A 989 -16.60 -13.06 22.45
C LEU A 989 -17.19 -11.86 23.19
N MET A 990 -17.20 -10.67 22.59
CA MET A 990 -17.85 -9.48 23.19
C MET A 990 -19.36 -9.67 23.29
N LYS A 991 -20.00 -10.26 22.28
CA LYS A 991 -21.42 -10.64 22.33
C LYS A 991 -21.71 -11.61 23.50
N LEU A 992 -20.91 -12.68 23.62
CA LEU A 992 -21.03 -13.65 24.73
C LEU A 992 -20.81 -12.99 26.09
N ARG A 993 -19.85 -12.07 26.19
CA ARG A 993 -19.60 -11.30 27.42
C ARG A 993 -20.84 -10.50 27.82
N SER A 994 -21.47 -9.80 26.89
CA SER A 994 -22.69 -9.03 27.14
C SER A 994 -23.86 -9.91 27.59
N GLU A 995 -24.03 -11.09 26.97
CA GLU A 995 -25.06 -12.06 27.36
C GLU A 995 -24.86 -12.59 28.79
N PHE A 996 -23.64 -12.99 29.15
CA PHE A 996 -23.34 -13.48 30.50
C PHE A 996 -23.46 -12.39 31.58
N LEU A 997 -23.12 -11.14 31.27
CA LEU A 997 -23.36 -10.01 32.17
C LEU A 997 -24.87 -9.81 32.43
N GLY A 998 -25.72 -9.96 31.40
CA GLY A 998 -27.18 -9.89 31.56
C GLY A 998 -27.80 -11.07 32.33
N GLU A 999 -27.26 -12.28 32.20
CA GLU A 999 -27.70 -13.46 32.98
C GLU A 999 -27.31 -13.35 34.47
N SER A 1000 -26.20 -12.68 34.79
CA SER A 1000 -25.76 -12.45 36.17
C SER A 1000 -26.58 -11.40 36.93
N SER A 1001 -27.20 -10.43 36.25
CA SER A 1001 -28.08 -9.43 36.88
C SER A 1001 -29.48 -9.97 37.17
N SER A 1002 -29.98 -10.89 36.35
CA SER A 1002 -31.31 -11.53 36.49
C SER A 1002 -31.37 -12.68 37.51
N SER A 1003 -30.23 -13.22 37.94
CA SER A 1003 -30.15 -14.33 38.91
C SER A 1003 -30.08 -13.89 40.40
N SER A 1004 -30.21 -12.58 40.67
CA SER A 1004 -30.14 -12.02 42.03
C SER A 1004 -31.50 -11.86 42.75
N GLU A 1005 -32.62 -12.22 42.13
CA GLU A 1005 -33.93 -12.31 42.79
C GLU A 1005 -34.27 -13.77 43.15
N SER A 1006 -33.92 -14.19 44.36
CA SER A 1006 -34.34 -15.49 44.91
C SER A 1006 -35.79 -15.43 45.45
N PRO A 1007 -36.66 -16.41 45.16
CA PRO A 1007 -38.01 -16.46 45.71
C PRO A 1007 -38.00 -16.94 47.17
N SER A 1008 -38.78 -16.26 48.00
CA SER A 1008 -39.06 -16.60 49.39
C SER A 1008 -39.74 -17.96 49.52
N LEU A 1009 -39.06 -18.91 50.17
CA LEU A 1009 -39.65 -20.17 50.61
C LEU A 1009 -40.51 -19.94 51.86
N THR A 1010 -41.80 -20.25 51.74
CA THR A 1010 -42.73 -20.40 52.85
C THR A 1010 -42.70 -21.86 53.32
N VAL A 1011 -42.27 -22.04 54.57
CA VAL A 1011 -42.61 -23.01 55.64
C VAL A 1011 -41.35 -23.40 56.40
#